data_AF-A0A5B6W3C6-F1
#
_entry.id   AF-A0A5B6W3C6-F1
#
_cell.length_a   1.000
_cell.length_b   1.000
_cell.length_c   1.000
_cell.angle_alpha   90.00
_cell.angle_beta   90.00
_cell.angle_gamma   90.00
#
_symmetry.space_group_name_H-M   'P 1'
#
loop_
_entity.id
_entity.type
_entity.pdbx_description
1 polymer ?
#
loop_
_entity_poly.entity_id
_entity_poly.type
_entity_poly.pdbx_seq_one_letter_code
_entity_poly.pdbx_strand_id
1 'polypeptide(L)'
;MLKLKPTRLLKQHFASPHHQLLFYSTSNYLNCHLDSFLSTNAASSTVKSLFQSHALIITSGNSNDNIFISSKLISLYAFFNKPHCSTKVFDSLPIPKKDVFLWNSVIKSHFSNGNYSESFAYYLKMRLSNTLPNDFTVPMVVSACAELRWDVCGRYVHGLVLKSSLFVLSSAVGSSFVFMYAKCGSMGDAHLVFDEMIVKDVVAWTALVIGCVQNGQSEKGLECLRDMHRVAEDGDTRPNFRTLEGGFQACANLCALDEGKCLHGFVVKTGLGFDPLVQSSILSMYSRCGSVGDSYASFSEVVDKDVISWTSIISVNARFGLMKECLDIFWEMQVDGLCADGILISSMVLGFGNFMSVREGKAFHGLIIRRNFLFNQLVHNAFLSMYCKFRILSMAEKLFIRIPNHSMESWNIMVHGYCKMGQEAKAIELFRNMQQLGIEVDSNSLVSVIISCSQLGAIRIGRSLHCQIVKSYMADNTSIANSLIDMYGKVGNLTVAWRIFNQTQRDVITWNTMMSAYTCCGHFSEAIALFDQMLLGNLMPDLATLLTVVSACSHLASWEKGERIHCYIKEGGYELCQSLVTALIDMYAKCGQIEKSRELFMLIEEKDVVSWNVMISGYAMHGDAKSALQIFQQMEESKAKPNDLTFLSLLNACAHAGLVEEGKFLFSRMEHYSIKPNLKHYACMTDLLGRSGNLQEAEALVMSMPISPDGGVWGALLSSCLVHNETEMGIRIAKRAIDFYPENDGYYILISNMYSSMGWWEEAERAREMMKERGVGKKAGWSAIMRLKLQYACEKTYGLMGSGSLLYPKNEAALHNASIVFCSIKPIPLSQAIQQTWQAISNSEVYNGSHLYVRWGFHVSWHREMKLFLSVPVSGSLLSFCIASFTSFSSAGLRSSTTDLGDGTVMHVWIPKLHVQSKPTLVLIHGFGANAMWQWNDFISPLISRFNVYVPDLLFFGESYTTRPERSEQFQAECVVRVMEAHGVVSGMNVVGISYGGFVGYRMAAQVKERIEKVVLCCTGVCLEEKDMEEGMFKVKSVDEAVSILLPQTPEKMRELMKLSFYKPTERVPSCFLNDFIHVMCTEYLQERKDLILALHKDRNLSDLPKITQPTLIIWGEHDQIFPLELGHRLKRHLGDNAELVIIKNAGHAINAEKPKELFKHLKSFLIDPLSPAKPGN
;
A
#
# COMPACT_ATOMS: atom_id res chain seq x y z
N MET A 1 79.73 -24.86 -10.87
CA MET A 1 80.47 -26.10 -10.56
C MET A 1 79.96 -27.22 -11.46
N LEU A 2 80.91 -27.94 -12.08
CA LEU A 2 80.80 -29.23 -12.78
C LEU A 2 79.78 -29.40 -13.92
N LYS A 3 80.22 -29.05 -15.14
CA LYS A 3 79.81 -29.70 -16.41
C LYS A 3 80.58 -31.03 -16.57
N LEU A 4 79.91 -32.11 -16.97
CA LEU A 4 80.53 -33.24 -17.71
C LEU A 4 79.46 -34.01 -18.52
N LYS A 5 79.86 -34.37 -19.74
CA LYS A 5 79.12 -34.98 -20.87
C LYS A 5 78.78 -36.47 -20.62
N PRO A 6 77.85 -37.07 -21.40
CA PRO A 6 77.96 -38.48 -21.78
C PRO A 6 78.78 -38.63 -23.07
N THR A 7 79.92 -39.29 -22.92
CA THR A 7 80.81 -39.80 -23.97
C THR A 7 80.23 -41.05 -24.63
N ARG A 8 80.40 -41.13 -25.95
CA ARG A 8 80.20 -42.32 -26.80
C ARG A 8 81.13 -43.47 -26.38
N LEU A 9 80.67 -44.71 -26.53
CA LEU A 9 81.50 -45.84 -26.93
C LEU A 9 80.91 -46.46 -28.19
N LEU A 10 81.81 -46.71 -29.14
CA LEU A 10 81.60 -46.99 -30.56
C LEU A 10 82.50 -48.20 -30.89
N LYS A 11 82.06 -49.01 -31.87
CA LYS A 11 82.82 -49.95 -32.73
C LYS A 11 82.98 -51.41 -32.27
N GLN A 12 82.50 -52.32 -33.15
CA GLN A 12 83.32 -53.17 -34.04
C GLN A 12 82.62 -53.18 -35.43
N HIS A 13 83.21 -52.68 -36.54
CA HIS A 13 84.17 -53.32 -37.48
C HIS A 13 83.57 -54.58 -38.17
N PHE A 14 83.44 -54.72 -39.51
CA PHE A 14 84.24 -54.37 -40.71
C PHE A 14 83.31 -54.16 -41.94
N ALA A 15 83.51 -53.13 -42.77
CA ALA A 15 84.18 -53.09 -44.10
C ALA A 15 83.28 -53.36 -45.33
N SER A 16 83.28 -52.40 -46.27
CA SER A 16 83.20 -52.67 -47.71
C SER A 16 84.65 -52.71 -48.27
N PRO A 17 84.95 -53.10 -49.53
CA PRO A 17 84.07 -53.48 -50.65
C PRO A 17 84.52 -54.78 -51.37
N HIS A 18 83.62 -55.46 -52.09
CA HIS A 18 83.87 -55.96 -53.46
C HIS A 18 82.74 -56.87 -53.95
N HIS A 19 82.26 -56.52 -55.14
CA HIS A 19 81.80 -57.38 -56.22
C HIS A 19 80.54 -58.24 -56.12
N GLN A 20 79.86 -58.20 -57.26
CA GLN A 20 78.98 -59.20 -57.87
C GLN A 20 77.52 -59.18 -57.44
N LEU A 21 76.77 -58.37 -58.21
CA LEU A 21 75.57 -58.80 -58.94
C LEU A 21 75.26 -60.29 -58.76
N LEU A 22 74.22 -60.61 -57.98
CA LEU A 22 73.32 -61.75 -58.17
C LEU A 22 72.10 -61.55 -57.24
N PHE A 23 70.95 -61.26 -57.86
CA PHE A 23 69.56 -61.38 -57.36
C PHE A 23 69.26 -61.01 -55.89
N TYR A 24 68.78 -59.79 -55.64
CA TYR A 24 67.95 -59.49 -54.46
C TYR A 24 66.53 -59.12 -54.92
N SER A 25 65.55 -59.85 -54.37
CA SER A 25 64.13 -59.79 -54.71
C SER A 25 63.50 -58.45 -54.30
N THR A 26 62.52 -57.98 -55.09
CA THR A 26 61.60 -56.87 -54.77
C THR A 26 60.90 -57.00 -53.42
N SER A 27 60.93 -58.18 -52.80
CA SER A 27 60.38 -58.48 -51.48
C SER A 27 61.18 -57.85 -50.31
N ASN A 28 62.51 -57.72 -50.40
CA ASN A 28 63.32 -57.20 -49.28
C ASN A 28 63.22 -55.68 -49.11
N TYR A 29 63.12 -54.91 -50.20
CA TYR A 29 62.96 -53.45 -50.13
C TYR A 29 61.62 -53.03 -49.50
N LEU A 30 60.56 -53.76 -49.85
CA LEU A 30 59.22 -53.53 -49.36
C LEU A 30 59.10 -53.85 -47.86
N ASN A 31 59.70 -54.96 -47.40
CA ASN A 31 59.74 -55.33 -45.98
C ASN A 31 60.53 -54.30 -45.15
N CYS A 32 61.69 -53.83 -45.62
CA CYS A 32 62.44 -52.77 -44.95
C CYS A 32 61.68 -51.44 -44.84
N HIS A 33 60.89 -51.07 -45.87
CA HIS A 33 60.07 -49.85 -45.83
C HIS A 33 58.87 -49.99 -44.88
N LEU A 34 58.29 -51.19 -44.76
CA LEU A 34 57.22 -51.48 -43.80
C LEU A 34 57.75 -51.48 -42.37
N ASP A 35 58.92 -52.06 -42.10
CA ASP A 35 59.56 -52.02 -40.79
C ASP A 35 59.95 -50.59 -40.38
N SER A 36 60.44 -49.79 -41.34
CA SER A 36 60.68 -48.36 -41.16
C SER A 36 59.39 -47.58 -40.84
N PHE A 37 58.29 -47.86 -41.55
CA PHE A 37 56.99 -47.22 -41.32
C PHE A 37 56.40 -47.58 -39.94
N LEU A 38 56.46 -48.84 -39.54
CA LEU A 38 55.99 -49.31 -38.24
C LEU A 38 56.81 -48.71 -37.08
N SER A 39 58.12 -48.50 -37.28
CA SER A 39 59.02 -47.84 -36.33
C SER A 39 59.02 -46.30 -36.39
N THR A 40 58.30 -45.69 -37.34
CA THR A 40 58.22 -44.23 -37.46
C THR A 40 57.44 -43.62 -36.29
N ASN A 41 58.00 -42.57 -35.67
CA ASN A 41 57.35 -41.79 -34.62
C ASN A 41 56.51 -40.64 -35.24
N ALA A 42 55.33 -40.36 -34.67
CA ALA A 42 54.38 -39.39 -35.25
C ALA A 42 55.00 -37.98 -35.41
N ALA A 43 55.87 -37.58 -34.46
CA ALA A 43 56.55 -36.29 -34.45
C ALA A 43 57.61 -36.10 -35.56
N SER A 44 58.10 -37.17 -36.20
CA SER A 44 59.13 -37.11 -37.25
C SER A 44 58.57 -37.20 -38.66
N SER A 45 57.25 -37.26 -38.83
CA SER A 45 56.59 -37.46 -40.12
C SER A 45 55.83 -36.20 -40.57
N THR A 46 55.68 -36.01 -41.88
CA THR A 46 54.81 -34.97 -42.44
C THR A 46 53.56 -35.61 -43.05
N VAL A 47 52.44 -34.87 -43.11
CA VAL A 47 51.20 -35.33 -43.76
C VAL A 47 51.46 -35.83 -45.19
N LYS A 48 52.36 -35.16 -45.92
CA LYS A 48 52.75 -35.54 -47.29
C LYS A 48 53.48 -36.89 -47.33
N SER A 49 54.43 -37.12 -46.42
CA SER A 49 55.13 -38.42 -46.29
C SER A 49 54.20 -39.56 -45.84
N LEU A 50 53.17 -39.25 -45.05
CA LEU A 50 52.16 -40.22 -44.64
C LEU A 50 51.29 -40.64 -45.83
N PHE A 51 50.86 -39.71 -46.68
CA PHE A 51 50.14 -40.05 -47.91
C PHE A 51 50.97 -40.88 -48.88
N GLN A 52 52.26 -40.57 -49.03
CA GLN A 52 53.18 -41.34 -49.87
C GLN A 52 53.36 -42.78 -49.34
N SER A 53 53.55 -42.92 -48.03
CA SER A 53 53.68 -44.24 -47.38
C SER A 53 52.38 -45.04 -47.47
N HIS A 54 51.22 -44.40 -47.25
CA HIS A 54 49.92 -45.06 -47.38
C HIS A 54 49.63 -45.48 -48.83
N ALA A 55 49.96 -44.65 -49.82
CA ALA A 55 49.83 -45.01 -51.24
C ALA A 55 50.72 -46.21 -51.61
N LEU A 56 51.96 -46.27 -51.10
CA LEU A 56 52.87 -47.40 -51.30
C LEU A 56 52.36 -48.69 -50.64
N ILE A 57 51.75 -48.59 -49.45
CA ILE A 57 51.11 -49.72 -48.76
C ILE A 57 49.92 -50.28 -49.58
N ILE A 58 49.13 -49.40 -50.21
CA ILE A 58 48.03 -49.81 -51.10
C ILE A 58 48.55 -50.46 -52.38
N THR A 59 49.49 -49.83 -53.09
CA THR A 59 50.00 -50.34 -54.38
C THR A 59 50.82 -51.62 -54.24
N SER A 60 51.38 -51.88 -53.05
CA SER A 60 52.11 -53.10 -52.74
C SER A 60 51.24 -54.27 -52.28
N GLY A 61 49.91 -54.10 -52.21
CA GLY A 61 48.97 -55.15 -51.81
C GLY A 61 48.91 -55.46 -50.31
N ASN A 62 49.63 -54.70 -49.47
CA ASN A 62 49.69 -54.91 -48.02
C ASN A 62 48.56 -54.21 -47.24
N SER A 63 47.68 -53.45 -47.91
CA SER A 63 46.62 -52.66 -47.27
C SER A 63 45.43 -53.47 -46.76
N ASN A 64 45.15 -54.64 -47.34
CA ASN A 64 43.85 -55.31 -47.16
C ASN A 64 43.85 -56.41 -46.08
N ASP A 65 45.01 -56.78 -45.55
CA ASP A 65 45.15 -57.95 -44.67
C ASP A 65 45.90 -57.70 -43.34
N ASN A 66 46.51 -56.53 -43.13
CA ASN A 66 47.34 -56.26 -41.94
C ASN A 66 46.73 -55.23 -40.98
N ILE A 67 46.15 -55.74 -39.87
CA ILE A 67 45.51 -54.93 -38.81
C ILE A 67 46.48 -53.94 -38.15
N PHE A 68 47.75 -54.32 -37.98
CA PHE A 68 48.75 -53.46 -37.33
C PHE A 68 49.08 -52.23 -38.18
N ILE A 69 49.21 -52.43 -39.50
CA ILE A 69 49.45 -51.33 -40.44
C ILE A 69 48.24 -50.39 -40.47
N SER A 70 47.02 -50.94 -40.56
CA SER A 70 45.79 -50.13 -40.57
C SER A 70 45.58 -49.35 -39.27
N SER A 71 45.84 -49.96 -38.11
CA SER A 71 45.77 -49.29 -36.80
C SER A 71 46.82 -48.18 -36.67
N LYS A 72 48.06 -48.42 -37.15
CA LYS A 72 49.12 -47.39 -37.20
C LYS A 72 48.73 -46.24 -38.13
N LEU A 73 48.20 -46.52 -39.32
CA LEU A 73 47.71 -45.49 -40.25
C LEU A 73 46.59 -44.65 -39.62
N ILE A 74 45.62 -45.28 -38.96
CA ILE A 74 44.55 -44.59 -38.22
C ILE A 74 45.13 -43.66 -37.15
N SER A 75 46.10 -44.14 -36.36
CA SER A 75 46.72 -43.33 -35.31
C SER A 75 47.50 -42.12 -35.86
N LEU A 76 48.19 -42.28 -37.00
CA LEU A 76 48.94 -41.21 -37.65
C LEU A 76 48.00 -40.20 -38.31
N TYR A 77 46.90 -40.65 -38.94
CA TYR A 77 45.89 -39.75 -39.47
C TYR A 77 45.16 -38.97 -38.37
N ALA A 78 44.90 -39.60 -37.22
CA ALA A 78 44.36 -38.93 -36.05
C ALA A 78 45.30 -37.83 -35.55
N PHE A 79 46.61 -38.09 -35.48
CA PHE A 79 47.61 -37.11 -35.04
C PHE A 79 47.64 -35.85 -35.94
N PHE A 80 47.42 -36.01 -37.24
CA PHE A 80 47.37 -34.89 -38.19
C PHE A 80 45.98 -34.24 -38.32
N ASN A 81 45.05 -34.51 -37.40
CA ASN A 81 43.69 -33.99 -37.42
C ASN A 81 42.93 -34.31 -38.73
N LYS A 82 43.08 -35.56 -39.21
CA LYS A 82 42.39 -36.11 -40.39
C LYS A 82 41.58 -37.38 -40.06
N PRO A 83 40.61 -37.32 -39.13
CA PRO A 83 39.84 -38.50 -38.70
C PRO A 83 39.01 -39.15 -39.83
N HIS A 84 38.64 -38.40 -40.88
CA HIS A 84 37.98 -38.96 -42.06
C HIS A 84 38.88 -39.92 -42.86
N CYS A 85 40.20 -39.69 -42.89
CA CYS A 85 41.15 -40.60 -43.51
C CYS A 85 41.28 -41.88 -42.67
N SER A 86 41.25 -41.76 -41.34
CA SER A 86 41.18 -42.90 -40.43
C SER A 86 39.94 -43.77 -40.69
N THR A 87 38.77 -43.16 -40.87
CA THR A 87 37.55 -43.87 -41.25
C THR A 87 37.71 -44.65 -42.56
N LYS A 88 38.30 -44.05 -43.60
CA LYS A 88 38.51 -44.74 -44.89
C LYS A 88 39.43 -45.96 -44.77
N VAL A 89 40.48 -45.88 -43.96
CA VAL A 89 41.38 -47.00 -43.66
C VAL A 89 40.67 -48.09 -42.85
N PHE A 90 39.76 -47.70 -41.96
CA PHE A 90 38.95 -48.63 -41.20
C PHE A 90 37.90 -49.35 -42.08
N ASP A 91 37.27 -48.63 -43.00
CA ASP A 91 36.22 -49.16 -43.88
C ASP A 91 36.79 -50.06 -44.99
N SER A 92 38.06 -49.92 -45.37
CA SER A 92 38.71 -50.77 -46.37
C SER A 92 38.93 -52.23 -45.91
N LEU A 93 38.79 -52.52 -44.61
CA LEU A 93 38.90 -53.88 -44.08
C LEU A 93 37.51 -54.53 -43.91
N PRO A 94 37.34 -55.82 -44.26
CA PRO A 94 36.07 -56.53 -44.08
C PRO A 94 35.81 -56.85 -42.59
N ILE A 95 34.54 -56.89 -42.20
CA ILE A 95 34.07 -57.05 -40.80
C ILE A 95 34.70 -58.24 -40.06
N PRO A 96 34.89 -59.45 -40.65
CA PRO A 96 35.49 -60.59 -39.95
C PRO A 96 36.94 -60.36 -39.50
N LYS A 97 37.64 -59.36 -40.05
CA LYS A 97 39.03 -59.02 -39.72
C LYS A 97 39.15 -57.83 -38.76
N LYS A 98 38.04 -57.23 -38.30
CA LYS A 98 38.03 -56.07 -37.40
C LYS A 98 38.02 -56.54 -35.94
N ASP A 99 39.19 -56.58 -35.33
CA ASP A 99 39.34 -56.90 -33.91
C ASP A 99 39.07 -55.69 -32.99
N VAL A 100 38.98 -55.94 -31.69
CA VAL A 100 38.72 -54.91 -30.66
C VAL A 100 39.78 -53.78 -30.72
N PHE A 101 41.02 -54.12 -31.06
CA PHE A 101 42.12 -53.15 -31.14
C PHE A 101 41.89 -52.14 -32.26
N LEU A 102 41.51 -52.59 -33.45
CA LEU A 102 41.23 -51.72 -34.58
C LEU A 102 39.98 -50.84 -34.36
N TRP A 103 38.93 -51.40 -33.73
CA TRP A 103 37.77 -50.62 -33.29
C TRP A 103 38.16 -49.52 -32.30
N ASN A 104 38.99 -49.84 -31.31
CA ASN A 104 39.48 -48.85 -30.35
C ASN A 104 40.31 -47.75 -31.04
N SER A 105 41.11 -48.08 -32.06
CA SER A 105 41.88 -47.10 -32.82
C SER A 105 41.00 -46.10 -33.57
N VAL A 106 39.91 -46.53 -34.22
CA VAL A 106 39.00 -45.60 -34.93
C VAL A 106 38.16 -44.77 -33.96
N ILE A 107 37.68 -45.38 -32.86
CA ILE A 107 36.93 -44.67 -31.80
C ILE A 107 37.82 -43.59 -31.16
N LYS A 108 39.08 -43.94 -30.84
CA LYS A 108 40.09 -43.00 -30.32
C LYS A 108 40.41 -41.89 -31.30
N SER A 109 40.53 -42.21 -32.60
CA SER A 109 40.80 -41.22 -33.65
C SER A 109 39.75 -40.11 -33.68
N HIS A 110 38.47 -40.46 -33.57
CA HIS A 110 37.38 -39.48 -33.53
C HIS A 110 37.34 -38.74 -32.19
N PHE A 111 37.53 -39.44 -31.07
CA PHE A 111 37.54 -38.85 -29.73
C PHE A 111 38.65 -37.79 -29.58
N SER A 112 39.91 -38.11 -29.90
CA SER A 112 41.05 -37.21 -29.73
C SER A 112 41.01 -35.98 -30.64
N ASN A 113 40.18 -35.98 -31.69
CA ASN A 113 39.98 -34.84 -32.59
C ASN A 113 38.68 -34.06 -32.31
N GLY A 114 38.01 -34.33 -31.16
CA GLY A 114 36.80 -33.63 -30.74
C GLY A 114 35.52 -34.04 -31.49
N ASN A 115 35.55 -35.12 -32.28
CA ASN A 115 34.37 -35.66 -32.98
C ASN A 115 33.68 -36.71 -32.09
N TYR A 116 33.13 -36.26 -30.96
CA TYR A 116 32.57 -37.13 -29.91
C TYR A 116 31.34 -37.92 -30.37
N SER A 117 30.48 -37.33 -31.20
CA SER A 117 29.29 -37.99 -31.77
C SER A 117 29.65 -39.19 -32.63
N GLU A 118 30.66 -39.03 -33.49
CA GLU A 118 31.17 -40.06 -34.38
C GLU A 118 31.89 -41.14 -33.58
N SER A 119 32.64 -40.77 -32.54
CA SER A 119 33.25 -41.73 -31.61
C SER A 119 32.19 -42.65 -30.99
N PHE A 120 31.07 -42.10 -30.51
CA PHE A 120 29.94 -42.87 -30.00
C PHE A 120 29.25 -43.71 -31.11
N ALA A 121 29.10 -43.17 -32.32
CA ALA A 121 28.52 -43.89 -33.45
C ALA A 121 29.35 -45.13 -33.85
N TYR A 122 30.68 -45.04 -33.84
CA TYR A 122 31.57 -46.18 -34.10
C TYR A 122 31.50 -47.23 -32.98
N TYR A 123 31.28 -46.82 -31.73
CA TYR A 123 30.98 -47.75 -30.65
C TYR A 123 29.66 -48.53 -30.91
N LEU A 124 28.59 -47.85 -31.35
CA LEU A 124 27.36 -48.55 -31.71
C LEU A 124 27.57 -49.52 -32.88
N LYS A 125 28.36 -49.13 -33.90
CA LYS A 125 28.73 -50.03 -35.01
C LYS A 125 29.52 -51.26 -34.54
N MET A 126 30.46 -51.09 -33.60
CA MET A 126 31.21 -52.18 -32.98
C MET A 126 30.28 -53.18 -32.27
N ARG A 127 29.25 -52.66 -31.60
CA ARG A 127 28.23 -53.49 -30.91
C ARG A 127 27.35 -54.24 -31.91
N LEU A 128 26.96 -53.59 -33.00
CA LEU A 128 26.19 -54.21 -34.09
C LEU A 128 26.98 -55.31 -34.81
N SER A 129 28.33 -55.25 -34.81
CA SER A 129 29.18 -56.34 -35.33
C SER A 129 29.45 -57.47 -34.33
N ASN A 130 28.71 -57.53 -33.21
CA ASN A 130 28.90 -58.51 -32.11
C ASN A 130 30.30 -58.49 -31.47
N THR A 131 31.05 -57.39 -31.60
CA THR A 131 32.35 -57.23 -30.93
C THR A 131 32.12 -56.59 -29.56
N LEU A 132 32.61 -57.23 -28.49
CA LEU A 132 32.44 -56.73 -27.12
C LEU A 132 33.46 -55.60 -26.80
N PRO A 133 33.03 -54.51 -26.14
CA PRO A 133 33.93 -53.47 -25.66
C PRO A 133 34.81 -54.02 -24.53
N ASN A 134 35.98 -53.43 -24.35
CA ASN A 134 36.89 -53.72 -23.25
C ASN A 134 37.14 -52.48 -22.38
N ASP A 135 38.04 -52.63 -21.40
CA ASP A 135 38.37 -51.59 -20.42
C ASP A 135 39.03 -50.34 -21.04
N PHE A 136 39.46 -50.41 -22.31
CA PHE A 136 39.96 -49.26 -23.07
C PHE A 136 38.86 -48.60 -23.91
N THR A 137 37.87 -49.36 -24.39
CA THR A 137 36.75 -48.83 -25.18
C THR A 137 35.84 -47.94 -24.33
N VAL A 138 35.46 -48.44 -23.15
CA VAL A 138 34.41 -47.82 -22.31
C VAL A 138 34.79 -46.40 -21.87
N PRO A 139 35.99 -46.12 -21.32
CA PRO A 139 36.33 -44.76 -20.89
C PRO A 139 36.27 -43.71 -21.99
N MET A 140 36.64 -44.06 -23.24
CA MET A 140 36.59 -43.12 -24.38
C MET A 140 35.14 -42.79 -24.76
N VAL A 141 34.28 -43.79 -24.81
CA VAL A 141 32.86 -43.65 -25.18
C VAL A 141 32.08 -42.91 -24.10
N VAL A 142 32.32 -43.25 -22.83
CA VAL A 142 31.69 -42.60 -21.68
C VAL A 142 32.14 -41.14 -21.55
N SER A 143 33.44 -40.86 -21.77
CA SER A 143 33.94 -39.48 -21.83
C SER A 143 33.34 -38.71 -23.01
N ALA A 144 33.12 -39.34 -24.16
CA ALA A 144 32.42 -38.70 -25.29
C ALA A 144 30.98 -38.32 -24.92
N CYS A 145 30.25 -39.19 -24.18
CA CYS A 145 28.93 -38.86 -23.64
C CYS A 145 28.99 -37.68 -22.64
N ALA A 146 30.03 -37.61 -21.81
CA ALA A 146 30.23 -36.53 -20.85
C ALA A 146 30.43 -35.18 -21.55
N GLU A 147 31.30 -35.13 -22.57
CA GLU A 147 31.56 -33.91 -23.36
C GLU A 147 30.31 -33.44 -24.14
N LEU A 148 29.48 -34.38 -24.60
CA LEU A 148 28.19 -34.10 -25.26
C LEU A 148 27.03 -33.85 -24.29
N ARG A 149 27.23 -34.06 -22.98
CA ARG A 149 26.20 -34.04 -21.92
C ARG A 149 25.00 -34.96 -22.22
N TRP A 150 25.26 -36.15 -22.78
CA TRP A 150 24.24 -37.16 -23.08
C TRP A 150 24.03 -38.13 -21.92
N ASP A 151 23.17 -37.75 -20.98
CA ASP A 151 22.87 -38.55 -19.79
C ASP A 151 22.21 -39.90 -20.13
N VAL A 152 21.23 -39.92 -21.04
CA VAL A 152 20.49 -41.14 -21.41
C VAL A 152 21.41 -42.17 -22.07
N CYS A 153 22.26 -41.72 -23.01
CA CYS A 153 23.23 -42.59 -23.67
C CYS A 153 24.28 -43.09 -22.69
N GLY A 154 24.74 -42.23 -21.77
CA GLY A 154 25.67 -42.62 -20.70
C GLY A 154 25.09 -43.70 -19.78
N ARG A 155 23.84 -43.53 -19.33
CA ARG A 155 23.09 -44.53 -18.52
C ARG A 155 22.91 -45.85 -19.28
N TYR A 156 22.65 -45.80 -20.59
CA TYR A 156 22.56 -46.99 -21.42
C TYR A 156 23.88 -47.76 -21.47
N VAL A 157 25.00 -47.08 -21.70
CA VAL A 157 26.33 -47.71 -21.68
C VAL A 157 26.64 -48.26 -20.28
N HIS A 158 26.30 -47.52 -19.21
CA HIS A 158 26.49 -47.95 -17.83
C HIS A 158 25.76 -49.29 -17.54
N GLY A 159 24.49 -49.41 -17.92
CA GLY A 159 23.73 -50.65 -17.77
C GLY A 159 24.30 -51.85 -18.55
N LEU A 160 24.95 -51.60 -19.70
CA LEU A 160 25.64 -52.66 -20.47
C LEU A 160 26.95 -53.10 -19.82
N VAL A 161 27.69 -52.16 -19.24
CA VAL A 161 28.96 -52.44 -18.56
C VAL A 161 28.73 -53.23 -17.27
N LEU A 162 27.67 -52.91 -16.50
CA LEU A 162 27.27 -53.68 -15.32
C LEU A 162 26.94 -55.14 -15.67
N LYS A 163 26.28 -55.40 -16.80
CA LYS A 163 25.97 -56.76 -17.28
C LYS A 163 27.19 -57.54 -17.77
N SER A 164 28.31 -56.89 -18.08
CA SER A 164 29.49 -57.50 -18.68
C SER A 164 30.68 -57.65 -17.71
N SER A 165 30.48 -57.41 -16.41
CA SER A 165 31.51 -57.49 -15.34
C SER A 165 32.74 -56.58 -15.49
N LEU A 166 32.83 -55.80 -16.57
CA LEU A 166 33.92 -54.85 -16.84
C LEU A 166 34.00 -53.74 -15.77
N PHE A 167 32.87 -53.37 -15.15
CA PHE A 167 32.81 -52.35 -14.11
C PHE A 167 33.65 -52.72 -12.86
N VAL A 168 33.59 -53.99 -12.46
CA VAL A 168 34.26 -54.47 -11.24
C VAL A 168 35.76 -54.67 -11.45
N LEU A 169 36.17 -54.94 -12.69
CA LEU A 169 37.54 -55.33 -13.03
C LEU A 169 38.46 -54.13 -13.31
N SER A 170 37.92 -52.94 -13.60
CA SER A 170 38.70 -51.78 -14.01
C SER A 170 38.30 -50.49 -13.29
N SER A 171 39.19 -49.96 -12.45
CA SER A 171 38.98 -48.66 -11.77
C SER A 171 38.78 -47.54 -12.79
N ALA A 172 39.53 -47.56 -13.90
CA ALA A 172 39.44 -46.57 -14.97
C ALA A 172 38.04 -46.50 -15.61
N VAL A 173 37.34 -47.64 -15.72
CA VAL A 173 35.95 -47.67 -16.20
C VAL A 173 35.04 -46.98 -15.19
N GLY A 174 35.15 -47.31 -13.90
CA GLY A 174 34.41 -46.64 -12.82
C GLY A 174 34.65 -45.13 -12.79
N SER A 175 35.92 -44.69 -12.83
CA SER A 175 36.31 -43.27 -12.82
C SER A 175 35.72 -42.49 -14.01
N SER A 176 35.62 -43.12 -15.19
CA SER A 176 34.99 -42.52 -16.37
C SER A 176 33.49 -42.29 -16.20
N PHE A 177 32.78 -43.19 -15.50
CA PHE A 177 31.35 -43.01 -15.21
C PHE A 177 31.11 -41.93 -14.15
N VAL A 178 31.93 -41.89 -13.09
CA VAL A 178 31.88 -40.79 -12.09
C VAL A 178 32.04 -39.45 -12.79
N PHE A 179 33.04 -39.31 -13.68
CA PHE A 179 33.24 -38.12 -14.49
C PHE A 179 32.02 -37.79 -15.37
N MET A 180 31.45 -38.78 -16.06
CA MET A 180 30.29 -38.56 -16.94
C MET A 180 29.06 -38.08 -16.17
N TYR A 181 28.69 -38.76 -15.08
CA TYR A 181 27.53 -38.36 -14.29
C TYR A 181 27.72 -36.98 -13.67
N ALA A 182 28.92 -36.68 -13.16
CA ALA A 182 29.26 -35.35 -12.65
C ALA A 182 29.13 -34.27 -13.73
N LYS A 183 29.63 -34.51 -14.95
CA LYS A 183 29.57 -33.55 -16.06
C LYS A 183 28.14 -33.32 -16.57
N CYS A 184 27.31 -34.35 -16.51
CA CYS A 184 25.88 -34.30 -16.84
C CYS A 184 25.01 -33.71 -15.71
N GLY A 185 25.60 -33.30 -14.58
CA GLY A 185 24.89 -32.69 -13.44
C GLY A 185 24.15 -33.68 -12.53
N SER A 186 24.29 -34.99 -12.77
CA SER A 186 23.69 -36.06 -11.95
C SER A 186 24.61 -36.44 -10.79
N MET A 187 24.82 -35.51 -9.86
CA MET A 187 25.79 -35.70 -8.78
C MET A 187 25.44 -36.86 -7.84
N GLY A 188 24.16 -37.17 -7.63
CA GLY A 188 23.71 -38.32 -6.83
C GLY A 188 24.16 -39.66 -7.44
N ASP A 189 23.95 -39.84 -8.75
CA ASP A 189 24.39 -41.05 -9.47
C ASP A 189 25.92 -41.15 -9.51
N ALA A 190 26.63 -40.02 -9.60
CA ALA A 190 28.09 -40.00 -9.54
C ALA A 190 28.63 -40.53 -8.20
N HIS A 191 27.99 -40.17 -7.08
CA HIS A 191 28.37 -40.70 -5.75
C HIS A 191 28.05 -42.19 -5.63
N LEU A 192 26.89 -42.64 -6.12
CA LEU A 192 26.53 -44.07 -6.08
C LEU A 192 27.54 -44.92 -6.85
N VAL A 193 27.91 -44.50 -8.07
CA VAL A 193 28.94 -45.18 -8.87
C VAL A 193 30.28 -45.19 -8.13
N PHE A 194 30.65 -44.07 -7.52
CA PHE A 194 31.89 -43.96 -6.75
C PHE A 194 31.91 -44.90 -5.55
N ASP A 195 30.79 -45.03 -4.82
CA ASP A 195 30.66 -45.92 -3.67
C ASP A 195 30.75 -47.39 -4.07
N GLU A 196 30.15 -47.77 -5.20
CA GLU A 196 30.20 -49.13 -5.77
C GLU A 196 31.60 -49.54 -6.28
N MET A 197 32.51 -48.59 -6.51
CA MET A 197 33.88 -48.91 -6.93
C MET A 197 34.67 -49.57 -5.79
N ILE A 198 35.23 -50.76 -6.07
CA ILE A 198 36.09 -51.51 -5.15
C ILE A 198 37.40 -50.76 -4.89
N VAL A 199 38.02 -50.23 -5.94
CA VAL A 199 39.27 -49.45 -5.87
C VAL A 199 39.00 -48.05 -6.39
N LYS A 200 39.05 -47.07 -5.49
CA LYS A 200 38.85 -45.64 -5.78
C LYS A 200 40.21 -45.01 -6.10
N ASP A 201 40.54 -44.92 -7.39
CA ASP A 201 41.80 -44.30 -7.82
C ASP A 201 41.76 -42.76 -7.75
N VAL A 202 42.92 -42.12 -7.93
CA VAL A 202 43.06 -40.66 -7.91
C VAL A 202 42.15 -39.98 -8.95
N VAL A 203 41.87 -40.65 -10.07
CA VAL A 203 41.02 -40.11 -11.15
C VAL A 203 39.56 -40.06 -10.70
N ALA A 204 39.06 -41.11 -10.04
CA ALA A 204 37.70 -41.16 -9.48
C ALA A 204 37.49 -40.05 -8.45
N TRP A 205 38.41 -39.92 -7.50
CA TRP A 205 38.37 -38.86 -6.47
C TRP A 205 38.41 -37.47 -7.09
N THR A 206 39.29 -37.25 -8.06
CA THR A 206 39.42 -35.95 -8.75
C THR A 206 38.14 -35.61 -9.52
N ALA A 207 37.55 -36.58 -10.22
CA ALA A 207 36.28 -36.41 -10.93
C ALA A 207 35.13 -36.05 -9.97
N LEU A 208 35.10 -36.67 -8.78
CA LEU A 208 34.10 -36.40 -7.76
C LEU A 208 34.26 -34.99 -7.17
N VAL A 209 35.48 -34.60 -6.76
CA VAL A 209 35.77 -33.27 -6.19
C VAL A 209 35.43 -32.17 -7.19
N ILE A 210 35.97 -32.24 -8.41
CA ILE A 210 35.69 -31.23 -9.46
C ILE A 210 34.21 -31.24 -9.83
N GLY A 211 33.59 -32.42 -9.90
CA GLY A 211 32.17 -32.62 -10.18
C GLY A 211 31.27 -31.92 -9.16
N CYS A 212 31.54 -32.10 -7.87
CA CYS A 212 30.85 -31.40 -6.78
C CYS A 212 30.95 -29.88 -6.94
N VAL A 213 32.16 -29.38 -7.17
CA VAL A 213 32.44 -27.94 -7.27
C VAL A 213 31.75 -27.31 -8.50
N GLN A 214 31.81 -27.96 -9.66
CA GLN A 214 31.18 -27.48 -10.90
C GLN A 214 29.64 -27.46 -10.81
N ASN A 215 29.06 -28.34 -9.99
CA ASN A 215 27.60 -28.41 -9.77
C ASN A 215 27.15 -27.63 -8.51
N GLY A 216 27.97 -26.71 -8.00
CA GLY A 216 27.61 -25.83 -6.89
C GLY A 216 27.68 -26.47 -5.49
N GLN A 217 28.05 -27.74 -5.38
CA GLN A 217 28.20 -28.47 -4.12
C GLN A 217 29.64 -28.35 -3.58
N SER A 218 30.13 -27.11 -3.42
CA SER A 218 31.54 -26.86 -3.07
C SER A 218 31.92 -27.42 -1.69
N GLU A 219 31.01 -27.42 -0.72
CA GLU A 219 31.22 -27.98 0.61
C GLU A 219 31.51 -29.50 0.55
N LYS A 220 30.64 -30.26 -0.14
CA LYS A 220 30.86 -31.69 -0.39
C LYS A 220 32.14 -31.96 -1.18
N GLY A 221 32.52 -31.06 -2.08
CA GLY A 221 33.80 -31.12 -2.78
C GLY A 221 35.00 -31.09 -1.83
N LEU A 222 34.98 -30.20 -0.83
CA LEU A 222 36.01 -30.15 0.22
C LEU A 222 35.97 -31.36 1.15
N GLU A 223 34.78 -31.86 1.49
CA GLU A 223 34.63 -33.11 2.26
C GLU A 223 35.26 -34.30 1.53
N CYS A 224 34.97 -34.46 0.24
CA CYS A 224 35.56 -35.50 -0.60
C CYS A 224 37.09 -35.38 -0.66
N LEU A 225 37.63 -34.16 -0.75
CA LEU A 225 39.07 -33.92 -0.75
C LEU A 225 39.71 -34.29 0.60
N ARG A 226 39.04 -33.96 1.71
CA ARG A 226 39.46 -34.35 3.07
C ARG A 226 39.45 -35.86 3.24
N ASP A 227 38.41 -36.53 2.75
CA ASP A 227 38.27 -37.97 2.87
C ASP A 227 39.29 -38.70 1.97
N MET A 228 39.56 -38.18 0.76
CA MET A 228 40.68 -38.63 -0.07
C MET A 228 42.02 -38.53 0.68
N HIS A 229 42.27 -37.41 1.36
CA HIS A 229 43.50 -37.22 2.12
C HIS A 229 43.62 -38.20 3.30
N ARG A 230 42.52 -38.45 4.03
CA ARG A 230 42.47 -39.43 5.14
C ARG A 230 42.74 -40.85 4.68
N VAL A 231 42.14 -41.27 3.56
CA VAL A 231 42.34 -42.62 2.99
C VAL A 231 43.75 -42.79 2.41
N ALA A 232 44.41 -41.69 2.03
CA ALA A 232 45.77 -41.70 1.47
C ALA A 232 46.91 -41.81 2.49
N GLU A 233 46.63 -41.81 3.80
CA GLU A 233 47.67 -42.01 4.84
C GLU A 233 48.29 -43.42 4.77
N ASP A 234 47.63 -44.38 4.11
CA ASP A 234 48.08 -45.77 3.96
C ASP A 234 48.37 -46.22 2.50
N GLY A 235 48.39 -45.32 1.49
CA GLY A 235 48.56 -45.71 0.07
C GLY A 235 48.89 -44.61 -0.97
N ASP A 236 48.94 -44.98 -2.26
CA ASP A 236 49.36 -44.17 -3.43
C ASP A 236 48.30 -43.15 -3.93
N THR A 237 47.24 -42.89 -3.15
CA THR A 237 46.04 -42.14 -3.53
C THR A 237 46.05 -40.67 -3.10
N ARG A 238 47.21 -40.01 -3.12
CA ARG A 238 47.33 -38.61 -2.70
C ARG A 238 46.68 -37.64 -3.71
N PRO A 239 46.11 -36.50 -3.24
CA PRO A 239 45.62 -35.45 -4.14
C PRO A 239 46.71 -34.98 -5.10
N ASN A 240 46.37 -34.91 -6.39
CA ASN A 240 47.26 -34.37 -7.41
C ASN A 240 46.97 -32.88 -7.65
N PHE A 241 47.75 -32.25 -8.53
CA PHE A 241 47.58 -30.82 -8.86
C PHE A 241 46.16 -30.46 -9.32
N ARG A 242 45.47 -31.33 -10.08
CA ARG A 242 44.06 -31.11 -10.52
C ARG A 242 43.06 -31.27 -9.39
N THR A 243 43.28 -32.22 -8.47
CA THR A 243 42.42 -32.36 -7.29
C THR A 243 42.50 -31.11 -6.40
N LEU A 244 43.73 -30.58 -6.23
CA LEU A 244 44.00 -29.38 -5.44
C LEU A 244 43.42 -28.11 -6.08
N GLU A 245 43.49 -27.96 -7.40
CA GLU A 245 42.78 -26.91 -8.14
C GLU A 245 41.28 -26.90 -7.80
N GLY A 246 40.62 -28.07 -7.84
CA GLY A 246 39.23 -28.22 -7.45
C GLY A 246 38.97 -27.81 -5.99
N GLY A 247 39.89 -28.17 -5.08
CA GLY A 247 39.86 -27.76 -3.68
C GLY A 247 39.97 -26.25 -3.48
N PHE A 248 40.95 -25.60 -4.11
CA PHE A 248 41.09 -24.14 -4.05
C PHE A 248 39.89 -23.42 -4.65
N GLN A 249 39.34 -23.92 -5.76
CA GLN A 249 38.12 -23.39 -6.36
C GLN A 249 36.91 -23.54 -5.42
N ALA A 250 36.82 -24.64 -4.67
CA ALA A 250 35.79 -24.84 -3.66
C ALA A 250 35.92 -23.82 -2.51
N CYS A 251 37.14 -23.64 -1.97
CA CYS A 251 37.41 -22.61 -0.96
C CYS A 251 37.06 -21.21 -1.48
N ALA A 252 37.40 -20.90 -2.73
CA ALA A 252 37.11 -19.64 -3.39
C ALA A 252 35.60 -19.39 -3.64
N ASN A 253 34.82 -20.46 -3.81
CA ASN A 253 33.36 -20.41 -3.96
C ASN A 253 32.66 -20.20 -2.61
N LEU A 254 33.20 -20.80 -1.55
CA LEU A 254 32.67 -20.69 -0.19
C LEU A 254 33.19 -19.48 0.58
N CYS A 255 34.19 -18.77 0.03
CA CYS A 255 34.97 -17.76 0.75
C CYS A 255 35.62 -18.31 2.05
N ALA A 256 36.01 -19.58 2.02
CA ALA A 256 36.55 -20.33 3.15
C ALA A 256 38.07 -20.11 3.28
N LEU A 257 38.45 -18.99 3.91
CA LEU A 257 39.84 -18.54 3.97
C LEU A 257 40.75 -19.46 4.80
N ASP A 258 40.26 -19.98 5.92
CA ASP A 258 41.07 -20.80 6.84
C ASP A 258 41.35 -22.18 6.25
N GLU A 259 40.34 -22.82 5.66
CA GLU A 259 40.47 -24.07 4.91
C GLU A 259 41.39 -23.89 3.70
N GLY A 260 41.26 -22.75 2.99
CA GLY A 260 42.15 -22.36 1.91
C GLY A 260 43.62 -22.22 2.36
N LYS A 261 43.87 -21.62 3.52
CA LYS A 261 45.21 -21.52 4.13
C LYS A 261 45.76 -22.89 4.53
N CYS A 262 44.93 -23.76 5.09
CA CYS A 262 45.32 -25.14 5.39
C CYS A 262 45.72 -25.91 4.12
N LEU A 263 44.93 -25.78 3.05
CA LEU A 263 45.22 -26.41 1.76
C LEU A 263 46.49 -25.85 1.13
N HIS A 264 46.69 -24.53 1.18
CA HIS A 264 47.94 -23.91 0.73
C HIS A 264 49.16 -24.43 1.51
N GLY A 265 49.07 -24.53 2.84
CA GLY A 265 50.12 -25.12 3.66
C GLY A 265 50.42 -26.59 3.31
N PHE A 266 49.39 -27.38 2.97
CA PHE A 266 49.55 -28.75 2.48
C PHE A 266 50.30 -28.81 1.14
N VAL A 267 49.95 -27.95 0.20
CA VAL A 267 50.60 -27.84 -1.12
C VAL A 267 52.08 -27.48 -0.99
N VAL A 268 52.41 -26.56 -0.07
CA VAL A 268 53.81 -26.19 0.23
C VAL A 268 54.57 -27.38 0.80
N LYS A 269 53.99 -28.11 1.78
CA LYS A 269 54.63 -29.29 2.40
C LYS A 269 54.85 -30.45 1.43
N THR A 270 53.99 -30.61 0.43
CA THR A 270 54.07 -31.69 -0.56
C THR A 270 54.94 -31.34 -1.78
N GLY A 271 55.39 -30.08 -1.89
CA GLY A 271 56.21 -29.61 -3.01
C GLY A 271 55.42 -29.37 -4.31
N LEU A 272 54.09 -29.42 -4.25
CA LEU A 272 53.20 -29.20 -5.41
C LEU A 272 52.96 -27.70 -5.70
N GLY A 273 53.42 -26.80 -4.83
CA GLY A 273 53.21 -25.35 -4.95
C GLY A 273 53.97 -24.65 -6.07
N PHE A 274 54.90 -25.33 -6.73
CA PHE A 274 55.63 -24.80 -7.88
C PHE A 274 54.91 -25.03 -9.22
N ASP A 275 53.80 -25.78 -9.22
CA ASP A 275 53.01 -26.00 -10.43
C ASP A 275 52.24 -24.70 -10.80
N PRO A 276 52.40 -24.16 -12.01
CA PRO A 276 51.75 -22.90 -12.40
C PRO A 276 50.23 -22.90 -12.29
N LEU A 277 49.57 -24.04 -12.49
CA LEU A 277 48.10 -24.15 -12.37
C LEU A 277 47.66 -24.04 -10.91
N VAL A 278 48.45 -24.62 -10.00
CA VAL A 278 48.20 -24.56 -8.55
C VAL A 278 48.47 -23.15 -8.03
N GLN A 279 49.54 -22.49 -8.48
CA GLN A 279 49.83 -21.10 -8.13
C GLN A 279 48.70 -20.14 -8.55
N SER A 280 48.18 -20.29 -9.77
CA SER A 280 47.03 -19.50 -10.26
C SER A 280 45.76 -19.75 -9.44
N SER A 281 45.52 -21.01 -9.04
CA SER A 281 44.38 -21.40 -8.19
C SER A 281 44.47 -20.81 -6.77
N ILE A 282 45.68 -20.76 -6.18
CA ILE A 282 45.93 -20.15 -4.87
C ILE A 282 45.66 -18.64 -4.93
N LEU A 283 46.17 -17.96 -5.96
CA LEU A 283 45.93 -16.52 -6.18
C LEU A 283 44.43 -16.23 -6.33
N SER A 284 43.72 -17.02 -7.13
CA SER A 284 42.27 -16.88 -7.32
C SER A 284 41.49 -17.10 -6.02
N MET A 285 41.91 -18.08 -5.21
CA MET A 285 41.32 -18.37 -3.90
C MET A 285 41.49 -17.20 -2.94
N TYR A 286 42.70 -16.69 -2.75
CA TYR A 286 42.93 -15.54 -1.85
C TYR A 286 42.22 -14.28 -2.33
N SER A 287 42.20 -14.03 -3.65
CA SER A 287 41.51 -12.89 -4.26
C SER A 287 40.00 -12.94 -3.99
N ARG A 288 39.37 -14.10 -4.17
CA ARG A 288 37.93 -14.28 -3.94
C ARG A 288 37.55 -14.29 -2.46
N CYS A 289 38.41 -14.83 -1.59
CA CYS A 289 38.23 -14.78 -0.14
C CYS A 289 38.51 -13.38 0.44
N GLY A 290 39.09 -12.47 -0.35
CA GLY A 290 39.27 -11.07 0.01
C GLY A 290 40.48 -10.77 0.90
N SER A 291 41.44 -11.70 1.02
CA SER A 291 42.70 -11.41 1.73
C SER A 291 43.66 -10.67 0.81
N VAL A 292 43.67 -9.34 0.87
CA VAL A 292 44.50 -8.49 -0.01
C VAL A 292 45.99 -8.78 0.19
N GLY A 293 46.45 -8.91 1.43
CA GLY A 293 47.86 -9.17 1.75
C GLY A 293 48.34 -10.53 1.25
N ASP A 294 47.59 -11.60 1.54
CA ASP A 294 47.93 -12.96 1.09
C ASP A 294 47.84 -13.07 -0.44
N SER A 295 46.90 -12.36 -1.08
CA SER A 295 46.79 -12.29 -2.55
C SER A 295 48.02 -11.65 -3.18
N TYR A 296 48.54 -10.57 -2.61
CA TYR A 296 49.74 -9.89 -3.12
C TYR A 296 51.01 -10.74 -2.95
N ALA A 297 51.13 -11.42 -1.80
CA ALA A 297 52.21 -12.38 -1.57
C ALA A 297 52.18 -13.52 -2.61
N SER A 298 51.01 -14.14 -2.80
CA SER A 298 50.82 -15.21 -3.79
C SER A 298 51.06 -14.71 -5.22
N PHE A 299 50.63 -13.49 -5.56
CA PHE A 299 50.89 -12.89 -6.87
C PHE A 299 52.39 -12.68 -7.15
N SER A 300 53.17 -12.36 -6.11
CA SER A 300 54.62 -12.20 -6.22
C SER A 300 55.34 -13.53 -6.51
N GLU A 301 54.76 -14.66 -6.07
CA GLU A 301 55.28 -16.01 -6.29
C GLU A 301 54.95 -16.59 -7.67
N VAL A 302 53.99 -15.99 -8.41
CA VAL A 302 53.67 -16.39 -9.79
C VAL A 302 54.81 -16.00 -10.73
N VAL A 303 55.43 -17.02 -11.33
CA VAL A 303 56.59 -16.86 -12.23
C VAL A 303 56.19 -16.21 -13.56
N ASP A 304 55.14 -16.73 -14.20
CA ASP A 304 54.61 -16.21 -15.47
C ASP A 304 53.27 -15.52 -15.22
N LYS A 305 53.32 -14.20 -15.06
CA LYS A 305 52.12 -13.38 -14.81
C LYS A 305 51.36 -13.13 -16.11
N ASP A 306 50.22 -13.78 -16.27
CA ASP A 306 49.29 -13.56 -17.38
C ASP A 306 48.24 -12.49 -17.05
N VAL A 307 47.40 -12.12 -18.02
CA VAL A 307 46.33 -11.12 -17.84
C VAL A 307 45.35 -11.52 -16.72
N ILE A 308 45.15 -12.82 -16.47
CA ILE A 308 44.23 -13.34 -15.45
C ILE A 308 44.81 -13.09 -14.04
N SER A 309 46.11 -13.31 -13.85
CA SER A 309 46.79 -13.03 -12.58
C SER A 309 46.74 -11.53 -12.22
N TRP A 310 47.01 -10.65 -13.19
CA TRP A 310 46.90 -9.19 -13.03
C TRP A 310 45.44 -8.75 -12.75
N THR A 311 44.47 -9.32 -13.45
CA THR A 311 43.06 -9.03 -13.23
C THR A 311 42.62 -9.42 -11.82
N SER A 312 43.09 -10.55 -11.31
CA SER A 312 42.73 -11.06 -9.98
C SER A 312 43.22 -10.15 -8.85
N ILE A 313 44.45 -9.63 -8.95
CA ILE A 313 45.01 -8.73 -7.92
C ILE A 313 44.45 -7.30 -8.03
N ILE A 314 44.21 -6.78 -9.24
CA ILE A 314 43.61 -5.46 -9.44
C ILE A 314 42.16 -5.46 -8.98
N SER A 315 41.40 -6.52 -9.28
CA SER A 315 39.98 -6.62 -8.91
C SER A 315 39.79 -6.71 -7.39
N VAL A 316 40.67 -7.42 -6.66
CA VAL A 316 40.57 -7.46 -5.19
C VAL A 316 40.85 -6.10 -4.58
N ASN A 317 41.91 -5.39 -5.04
CA ASN A 317 42.22 -4.04 -4.57
C ASN A 317 41.09 -3.04 -4.88
N ALA A 318 40.51 -3.12 -6.08
CA ALA A 318 39.36 -2.30 -6.47
C ALA A 318 38.11 -2.58 -5.63
N ARG A 319 37.88 -3.83 -5.21
CA ARG A 319 36.75 -4.24 -4.37
C ARG A 319 36.86 -3.69 -2.94
N PHE A 320 38.07 -3.59 -2.40
CA PHE A 320 38.34 -3.07 -1.05
C PHE A 320 38.66 -1.58 -1.00
N GLY A 321 38.66 -0.89 -2.14
CA GLY A 321 38.79 0.57 -2.20
C GLY A 321 40.21 1.10 -2.13
N LEU A 322 41.19 0.21 -2.27
CA LEU A 322 42.61 0.53 -2.39
C LEU A 322 42.92 1.00 -3.81
N MET A 323 42.27 2.10 -4.23
CA MET A 323 42.29 2.58 -5.61
C MET A 323 43.66 3.13 -6.04
N LYS A 324 44.49 3.54 -5.09
CA LYS A 324 45.86 4.01 -5.37
C LYS A 324 46.76 2.84 -5.74
N GLU A 325 46.78 1.81 -4.91
CA GLU A 325 47.51 0.57 -5.12
C GLU A 325 47.04 -0.12 -6.41
N CYS A 326 45.73 -0.08 -6.67
CA CYS A 326 45.12 -0.56 -7.90
C CYS A 326 45.67 0.15 -9.16
N LEU A 327 45.86 1.47 -9.11
CA LEU A 327 46.46 2.25 -10.21
C LEU A 327 47.96 1.96 -10.36
N ASP A 328 48.68 1.79 -9.25
CA ASP A 328 50.11 1.48 -9.26
C ASP A 328 50.38 0.10 -9.90
N ILE A 329 49.61 -0.92 -9.49
CA ILE A 329 49.66 -2.28 -10.07
C ILE A 329 49.24 -2.26 -11.55
N PHE A 330 48.25 -1.44 -11.91
CA PHE A 330 47.85 -1.27 -13.32
C PHE A 330 48.96 -0.68 -14.17
N TRP A 331 49.73 0.27 -13.65
CA TRP A 331 50.90 0.82 -14.35
C TRP A 331 52.02 -0.19 -14.49
N GLU A 332 52.28 -1.00 -13.47
CA GLU A 332 53.26 -2.08 -13.53
C GLU A 332 52.92 -3.07 -14.66
N MET A 333 51.65 -3.49 -14.76
CA MET A 333 51.16 -4.33 -15.86
C MET A 333 51.40 -3.70 -17.24
N GLN A 334 51.21 -2.38 -17.38
CA GLN A 334 51.43 -1.67 -18.64
C GLN A 334 52.91 -1.58 -19.00
N VAL A 335 53.80 -1.43 -18.00
CA VAL A 335 55.26 -1.44 -18.19
C VAL A 335 55.73 -2.81 -18.67
N ASP A 336 55.12 -3.89 -18.17
CA ASP A 336 55.36 -5.27 -18.61
C ASP A 336 54.82 -5.59 -20.02
N GLY A 337 54.21 -4.62 -20.70
CA GLY A 337 53.78 -4.73 -22.09
C GLY A 337 52.47 -5.50 -22.30
N LEU A 338 51.72 -5.78 -21.22
CA LEU A 338 50.44 -6.49 -21.30
C LEU A 338 49.29 -5.51 -21.52
N CYS A 339 48.42 -5.82 -22.49
CA CYS A 339 47.20 -5.05 -22.72
C CYS A 339 46.13 -5.43 -21.71
N ALA A 340 45.53 -4.41 -21.09
CA ALA A 340 44.38 -4.57 -20.22
C ALA A 340 43.17 -5.06 -21.02
N ASP A 341 42.47 -6.06 -20.49
CA ASP A 341 41.19 -6.50 -21.06
C ASP A 341 40.01 -5.70 -20.49
N GLY A 342 38.82 -5.93 -21.04
CA GLY A 342 37.61 -5.23 -20.59
C GLY A 342 37.17 -5.59 -19.17
N ILE A 343 37.53 -6.78 -18.66
CA ILE A 343 37.15 -7.24 -17.32
C ILE A 343 37.92 -6.44 -16.27
N LEU A 344 39.24 -6.32 -16.45
CA LEU A 344 40.10 -5.51 -15.59
C LEU A 344 39.67 -4.05 -15.57
N ILE A 345 39.49 -3.43 -16.75
CA ILE A 345 39.06 -2.03 -16.85
C ILE A 345 37.71 -1.82 -16.15
N SER A 346 36.74 -2.73 -16.36
CA SER A 346 35.43 -2.63 -15.72
C SER A 346 35.53 -2.72 -14.18
N SER A 347 36.39 -3.59 -13.66
CA SER A 347 36.60 -3.77 -12.22
C SER A 347 37.18 -2.52 -11.56
N MET A 348 38.17 -1.88 -12.20
CA MET A 348 38.71 -0.60 -11.74
C MET A 348 37.67 0.52 -11.76
N VAL A 349 36.90 0.63 -12.85
CA VAL A 349 35.83 1.65 -13.00
C VAL A 349 34.74 1.47 -11.95
N LEU A 350 34.31 0.24 -11.69
CA LEU A 350 33.36 -0.07 -10.62
C LEU A 350 33.95 0.26 -9.24
N GLY A 351 35.24 0.01 -9.02
CA GLY A 351 35.97 0.42 -7.82
C GLY A 351 35.89 1.93 -7.59
N PHE A 352 36.27 2.74 -8.59
CA PHE A 352 36.17 4.21 -8.50
C PHE A 352 34.73 4.65 -8.19
N GLY A 353 33.73 4.01 -8.80
CA GLY A 353 32.32 4.29 -8.56
C GLY A 353 31.84 3.93 -7.15
N ASN A 354 32.26 2.79 -6.60
CA ASN A 354 31.86 2.32 -5.27
C ASN A 354 32.45 3.18 -4.15
N PHE A 355 33.70 3.60 -4.30
CA PHE A 355 34.42 4.40 -3.29
C PHE A 355 34.36 5.91 -3.55
N MET A 356 33.53 6.36 -4.49
CA MET A 356 33.26 7.77 -4.78
C MET A 356 34.54 8.59 -5.13
N SER A 357 35.53 7.95 -5.77
CA SER A 357 36.79 8.58 -6.20
C SER A 357 36.61 9.35 -7.52
N VAL A 358 35.92 10.50 -7.45
CA VAL A 358 35.44 11.24 -8.63
C VAL A 358 36.56 11.75 -9.54
N ARG A 359 37.68 12.22 -8.98
CA ARG A 359 38.77 12.84 -9.75
C ARG A 359 39.55 11.77 -10.52
N GLU A 360 39.93 10.72 -9.81
CA GLU A 360 40.68 9.57 -10.30
C GLU A 360 39.87 8.83 -11.37
N GLY A 361 38.59 8.57 -11.13
CA GLY A 361 37.71 7.89 -12.09
C GLY A 361 37.53 8.69 -13.41
N LYS A 362 37.45 10.03 -13.33
CA LYS A 362 37.41 10.88 -14.55
C LYS A 362 38.74 10.87 -15.30
N ALA A 363 39.87 10.93 -14.59
CA ALA A 363 41.19 10.86 -15.20
C ALA A 363 41.40 9.51 -15.88
N PHE A 364 40.98 8.42 -15.23
CA PHE A 364 41.00 7.07 -15.77
C PHE A 364 40.14 6.94 -17.02
N HIS A 365 38.91 7.47 -17.03
CA HIS A 365 38.09 7.50 -18.25
C HIS A 365 38.82 8.20 -19.42
N GLY A 366 39.47 9.33 -19.16
CA GLY A 366 40.26 10.04 -20.16
C GLY A 366 41.46 9.24 -20.68
N LEU A 367 42.12 8.46 -19.82
CA LEU A 367 43.18 7.53 -20.20
C LEU A 367 42.66 6.44 -21.14
N ILE A 368 41.53 5.80 -20.79
CA ILE A 368 40.94 4.72 -21.58
C ILE A 368 40.67 5.19 -23.02
N ILE A 369 40.13 6.40 -23.17
CA ILE A 369 39.88 7.03 -24.47
C ILE A 369 41.19 7.30 -25.23
N ARG A 370 42.21 7.89 -24.57
CA ARG A 370 43.48 8.29 -25.24
C ARG A 370 44.30 7.10 -25.71
N ARG A 371 44.26 5.99 -24.99
CA ARG A 371 45.03 4.78 -25.30
C ARG A 371 44.28 3.80 -26.21
N ASN A 372 43.05 4.14 -26.60
CA ASN A 372 42.19 3.33 -27.46
C ASN A 372 42.00 1.89 -26.96
N PHE A 373 41.85 1.71 -25.64
CA PHE A 373 41.47 0.41 -25.10
C PHE A 373 40.10 0.00 -25.63
N LEU A 374 39.90 -1.31 -25.85
CA LEU A 374 38.64 -1.85 -26.36
C LEU A 374 37.47 -1.46 -25.44
N PHE A 375 36.67 -0.50 -25.90
CA PHE A 375 35.44 -0.07 -25.23
C PHE A 375 34.31 -1.05 -25.54
N ASN A 376 34.43 -2.26 -24.99
CA ASN A 376 33.38 -3.26 -25.10
C ASN A 376 32.14 -2.85 -24.26
N GLN A 377 31.06 -3.61 -24.38
CA GLN A 377 29.80 -3.30 -23.70
C GLN A 377 29.93 -3.33 -22.17
N LEU A 378 30.79 -4.20 -21.62
CA LEU A 378 31.07 -4.30 -20.18
C LEU A 378 31.71 -3.01 -19.64
N VAL A 379 32.73 -2.49 -20.33
CA VAL A 379 33.40 -1.25 -19.94
C VAL A 379 32.45 -0.04 -20.03
N HIS A 380 31.61 0.02 -21.07
CA HIS A 380 30.57 1.04 -21.18
C HIS A 380 29.59 1.01 -20.00
N ASN A 381 29.06 -0.17 -19.65
CA ASN A 381 28.14 -0.33 -18.51
C ASN A 381 28.81 0.08 -17.19
N ALA A 382 30.08 -0.28 -16.99
CA ALA A 382 30.84 0.14 -15.82
C ALA A 382 30.97 1.67 -15.72
N PHE A 383 31.27 2.36 -16.82
CA PHE A 383 31.34 3.83 -16.84
C PHE A 383 29.98 4.49 -16.61
N LEU A 384 28.89 3.96 -17.19
CA LEU A 384 27.53 4.44 -16.91
C LEU A 384 27.24 4.34 -15.40
N SER A 385 27.48 3.17 -14.80
CA SER A 385 27.30 2.93 -13.37
C SER A 385 28.14 3.88 -12.50
N MET A 386 29.41 4.08 -12.86
CA MET A 386 30.32 5.00 -12.18
C MET A 386 29.79 6.45 -12.23
N TYR A 387 29.41 6.96 -13.39
CA TYR A 387 28.92 8.33 -13.52
C TYR A 387 27.55 8.56 -12.86
N CYS A 388 26.66 7.55 -12.88
CA CYS A 388 25.43 7.57 -12.10
C CYS A 388 25.73 7.64 -10.59
N LYS A 389 26.70 6.87 -10.08
CA LYS A 389 27.12 6.92 -8.67
C LYS A 389 27.74 8.28 -8.29
N PHE A 390 28.56 8.85 -9.18
CA PHE A 390 29.13 10.20 -9.01
C PHE A 390 28.10 11.34 -9.09
N ARG A 391 26.82 11.04 -9.39
CA ARG A 391 25.76 12.02 -9.61
C ARG A 391 26.01 12.96 -10.79
N ILE A 392 26.75 12.51 -11.81
CA ILE A 392 27.07 13.29 -13.02
C ILE A 392 26.27 12.75 -14.21
N LEU A 393 24.96 12.99 -14.18
CA LEU A 393 24.03 12.47 -15.20
C LEU A 393 24.35 12.96 -16.61
N SER A 394 24.84 14.19 -16.79
CA SER A 394 25.16 14.73 -18.12
C SER A 394 26.23 13.95 -18.86
N MET A 395 27.16 13.31 -18.13
CA MET A 395 28.16 12.44 -18.74
C MET A 395 27.61 11.04 -19.00
N ALA A 396 26.80 10.51 -18.07
CA ALA A 396 26.12 9.23 -18.25
C ALA A 396 25.19 9.24 -19.47
N GLU A 397 24.41 10.31 -19.66
CA GLU A 397 23.53 10.51 -20.83
C GLU A 397 24.32 10.53 -22.14
N LYS A 398 25.46 11.25 -22.19
CA LYS A 398 26.32 11.30 -23.38
C LYS A 398 26.93 9.94 -23.72
N LEU A 399 27.33 9.19 -22.69
CA LEU A 399 27.85 7.84 -22.88
C LEU A 399 26.75 6.89 -23.34
N PHE A 400 25.55 7.01 -22.79
CA PHE A 400 24.40 6.19 -23.17
C PHE A 400 24.09 6.38 -24.65
N ILE A 401 23.88 7.61 -25.12
CA ILE A 401 23.52 7.94 -26.52
C ILE A 401 24.58 7.46 -27.54
N ARG A 402 25.87 7.43 -27.15
CA ARG A 402 26.96 7.03 -28.05
C ARG A 402 27.02 5.54 -28.35
N ILE A 403 26.29 4.70 -27.61
CA ILE A 403 26.27 3.25 -27.80
C ILE A 403 25.23 2.92 -28.87
N PRO A 404 25.60 2.37 -30.04
CA PRO A 404 24.64 2.03 -31.11
C PRO A 404 23.73 0.85 -30.74
N ASN A 405 24.19 -0.08 -29.90
CA ASN A 405 23.42 -1.21 -29.37
C ASN A 405 23.48 -1.24 -27.84
N HIS A 406 22.44 -0.70 -27.21
CA HIS A 406 22.28 -0.75 -25.75
C HIS A 406 22.04 -2.19 -25.27
N SER A 407 22.73 -2.62 -24.21
CA SER A 407 22.37 -3.86 -23.49
C SER A 407 21.15 -3.60 -22.61
N MET A 408 20.41 -4.66 -22.27
CA MET A 408 19.42 -4.63 -21.18
C MET A 408 20.00 -3.98 -19.91
N GLU A 409 21.24 -4.35 -19.54
CA GLU A 409 21.93 -3.78 -18.38
C GLU A 409 22.18 -2.27 -18.50
N SER A 410 22.54 -1.74 -19.68
CA SER A 410 22.73 -0.30 -19.88
C SER A 410 21.44 0.51 -19.68
N TRP A 411 20.29 -0.04 -20.09
CA TRP A 411 18.98 0.57 -19.83
C TRP A 411 18.67 0.57 -18.33
N ASN A 412 18.87 -0.57 -17.65
CA ASN A 412 18.59 -0.71 -16.22
C ASN A 412 19.45 0.25 -15.38
N ILE A 413 20.74 0.40 -15.72
CA ILE A 413 21.66 1.34 -15.05
C ILE A 413 21.14 2.77 -15.17
N MET A 414 20.69 3.19 -16.37
CA MET A 414 20.21 4.55 -16.58
C MET A 414 18.86 4.80 -15.90
N VAL A 415 17.92 3.85 -15.96
CA VAL A 415 16.64 3.94 -15.24
C VAL A 415 16.89 4.10 -13.74
N HIS A 416 17.70 3.23 -13.15
CA HIS A 416 18.06 3.31 -11.74
C HIS A 416 18.82 4.60 -11.40
N GLY A 417 19.73 5.03 -12.29
CA GLY A 417 20.49 6.27 -12.16
C GLY A 417 19.60 7.51 -12.10
N TYR A 418 18.59 7.61 -12.97
CA TYR A 418 17.63 8.71 -12.95
C TYR A 418 16.77 8.70 -11.68
N CYS A 419 16.30 7.53 -11.25
CA CYS A 419 15.50 7.39 -10.02
C CYS A 419 16.29 7.86 -8.79
N LYS A 420 17.54 7.41 -8.65
CA LYS A 420 18.39 7.76 -7.49
C LYS A 420 18.71 9.26 -7.41
N MET A 421 18.63 9.99 -8.52
CA MET A 421 18.92 11.42 -8.61
C MET A 421 17.68 12.31 -8.56
N GLY A 422 16.49 11.73 -8.33
CA GLY A 422 15.23 12.48 -8.30
C GLY A 422 14.85 13.09 -9.66
N GLN A 423 15.20 12.42 -10.76
CA GLN A 423 14.71 12.75 -12.11
C GLN A 423 13.66 11.72 -12.54
N GLU A 424 12.57 11.65 -11.79
CA GLU A 424 11.54 10.62 -11.90
C GLU A 424 10.87 10.63 -13.28
N ALA A 425 10.68 11.80 -13.88
CA ALA A 425 10.00 11.94 -15.17
C ALA A 425 10.81 11.30 -16.31
N LYS A 426 12.12 11.54 -16.33
CA LYS A 426 13.04 10.94 -17.29
C LYS A 426 13.18 9.43 -17.09
N ALA A 427 13.17 8.96 -15.84
CA ALA A 427 13.19 7.53 -15.55
C ALA A 427 11.99 6.81 -16.17
N ILE A 428 10.79 7.38 -16.03
CA ILE A 428 9.56 6.83 -16.63
C ILE A 428 9.60 6.89 -18.16
N GLU A 429 10.09 7.98 -18.74
CA GLU A 429 10.23 8.13 -20.19
C GLU A 429 11.21 7.09 -20.77
N LEU A 430 12.39 6.97 -20.16
CA LEU A 430 13.40 6.01 -20.58
C LEU A 430 12.89 4.57 -20.48
N PHE A 431 12.15 4.26 -19.42
CA PHE A 431 11.52 2.96 -19.25
C PHE A 431 10.44 2.66 -20.31
N ARG A 432 9.65 3.67 -20.72
CA ARG A 432 8.70 3.51 -21.84
C ARG A 432 9.42 3.20 -23.16
N ASN A 433 10.55 3.86 -23.42
CA ASN A 433 11.36 3.60 -24.61
C ASN A 433 11.91 2.16 -24.61
N MET A 434 12.39 1.69 -23.45
CA MET A 434 12.83 0.30 -23.25
C MET A 434 11.71 -0.70 -23.60
N GLN A 435 10.46 -0.41 -23.18
CA GLN A 435 9.30 -1.25 -23.48
C GLN A 435 8.90 -1.24 -24.96
N GLN A 436 8.95 -0.08 -25.61
CA GLN A 436 8.63 0.05 -27.05
C GLN A 436 9.61 -0.75 -27.92
N LEU A 437 10.87 -0.86 -27.49
CA LEU A 437 11.90 -1.65 -28.15
C LEU A 437 11.80 -3.16 -27.86
N GLY A 438 10.83 -3.59 -27.03
CA GLY A 438 10.64 -4.99 -26.67
C GLY A 438 11.75 -5.57 -25.79
N ILE A 439 12.51 -4.72 -25.09
CA ILE A 439 13.59 -5.16 -24.21
C ILE A 439 12.97 -5.72 -22.93
N GLU A 440 13.41 -6.92 -22.54
CA GLU A 440 12.93 -7.57 -21.33
C GLU A 440 13.25 -6.73 -20.10
N VAL A 441 12.27 -6.58 -19.22
CA VAL A 441 12.33 -5.69 -18.07
C VAL A 441 12.78 -6.49 -16.84
N ASP A 442 13.80 -6.00 -16.13
CA ASP A 442 14.21 -6.59 -14.86
C ASP A 442 13.37 -6.07 -13.68
N SER A 443 13.35 -6.85 -12.59
CA SER A 443 12.60 -6.52 -11.37
C SER A 443 13.07 -5.21 -10.71
N ASN A 444 14.36 -4.91 -10.79
CA ASN A 444 14.95 -3.72 -10.16
C ASN A 444 14.58 -2.43 -10.91
N SER A 445 14.51 -2.44 -12.24
CA SER A 445 13.99 -1.29 -13.00
C SER A 445 12.51 -1.06 -12.72
N LEU A 446 11.71 -2.13 -12.61
CA LEU A 446 10.29 -2.02 -12.23
C LEU A 446 10.12 -1.35 -10.86
N VAL A 447 10.85 -1.82 -9.84
CA VAL A 447 10.87 -1.20 -8.50
C VAL A 447 11.22 0.28 -8.59
N SER A 448 12.30 0.62 -9.29
CA SER A 448 12.79 2.00 -9.43
C SER A 448 11.74 2.92 -10.11
N VAL A 449 11.05 2.41 -11.14
CA VAL A 449 10.02 3.17 -11.87
C VAL A 449 8.71 3.28 -11.09
N ILE A 450 8.33 2.26 -10.30
CA ILE A 450 7.18 2.35 -9.39
C ILE A 450 7.43 3.42 -8.32
N ILE A 451 8.62 3.46 -7.73
CA ILE A 451 9.02 4.50 -6.78
C ILE A 451 8.93 5.88 -7.43
N SER A 452 9.44 6.03 -8.66
CA SER A 452 9.32 7.27 -9.44
C SER A 452 7.86 7.68 -9.69
N CYS A 453 6.99 6.72 -10.02
CA CYS A 453 5.55 6.96 -10.18
C CYS A 453 4.92 7.43 -8.86
N SER A 454 5.34 6.85 -7.74
CA SER A 454 4.86 7.23 -6.42
C SER A 454 5.31 8.64 -6.03
N GLN A 455 6.56 9.01 -6.31
CA GLN A 455 7.12 10.33 -5.99
C GLN A 455 6.50 11.45 -6.83
N LEU A 456 6.23 11.20 -8.12
CA LEU A 456 5.54 12.15 -9.01
C LEU A 456 4.01 12.19 -8.83
N GLY A 457 3.42 11.26 -8.07
CA GLY A 457 1.97 11.08 -8.02
C GLY A 457 1.36 10.62 -9.36
N ALA A 458 2.15 9.97 -10.23
CA ALA A 458 1.75 9.52 -11.57
C ALA A 458 0.94 8.21 -11.52
N ILE A 459 -0.19 8.22 -10.82
CA ILE A 459 -0.99 7.03 -10.46
C ILE A 459 -1.44 6.21 -11.68
N ARG A 460 -1.80 6.88 -12.78
CA ARG A 460 -2.26 6.20 -14.00
C ARG A 460 -1.17 5.32 -14.59
N ILE A 461 0.07 5.80 -14.56
CA ILE A 461 1.25 5.07 -15.04
C ILE A 461 1.53 3.91 -14.09
N GLY A 462 1.54 4.16 -12.77
CA GLY A 462 1.70 3.11 -11.76
C GLY A 462 0.68 1.97 -11.87
N ARG A 463 -0.59 2.27 -12.17
CA ARG A 463 -1.64 1.25 -12.41
C ARG A 463 -1.38 0.45 -13.68
N SER A 464 -0.90 1.08 -14.74
CA SER A 464 -0.52 0.39 -15.98
C SER A 464 0.64 -0.58 -15.73
N LEU A 465 1.65 -0.16 -14.95
CA LEU A 465 2.78 -0.99 -14.56
C LEU A 465 2.36 -2.17 -13.70
N HIS A 466 1.47 -1.95 -12.72
CA HIS A 466 0.90 -3.05 -11.92
C HIS A 466 0.20 -4.08 -12.82
N CYS A 467 -0.59 -3.65 -13.79
CA CYS A 467 -1.25 -4.53 -14.75
C CYS A 467 -0.25 -5.36 -15.57
N GLN A 468 0.88 -4.76 -15.95
CA GLN A 468 1.95 -5.45 -16.65
C GLN A 468 2.66 -6.48 -15.78
N ILE A 469 2.96 -6.16 -14.51
CA ILE A 469 3.58 -7.07 -13.54
C ILE A 469 2.75 -8.34 -13.36
N VAL A 470 1.42 -8.18 -13.30
CA VAL A 470 0.49 -9.31 -13.23
C VAL A 470 0.55 -10.15 -14.51
N LYS A 471 0.60 -9.52 -15.69
CA LYS A 471 0.71 -10.22 -16.99
C LYS A 471 2.04 -10.93 -17.19
N SER A 472 3.14 -10.43 -16.61
CA SER A 472 4.48 -11.01 -16.72
C SER A 472 4.79 -12.03 -15.62
N TYR A 473 3.81 -12.43 -14.81
CA TYR A 473 3.97 -13.36 -13.68
C TYR A 473 5.08 -12.95 -12.69
N MET A 474 5.36 -11.65 -12.56
CA MET A 474 6.36 -11.12 -11.62
C MET A 474 5.74 -10.64 -10.30
N ALA A 475 4.44 -10.89 -10.10
CA ALA A 475 3.71 -10.46 -8.91
C ALA A 475 4.19 -11.12 -7.62
N ASP A 476 4.82 -12.29 -7.71
CA ASP A 476 5.34 -13.03 -6.55
C ASP A 476 6.64 -12.43 -5.98
N ASN A 477 7.24 -11.46 -6.67
CA ASN A 477 8.46 -10.80 -6.19
C ASN A 477 8.14 -9.81 -5.06
N THR A 478 8.62 -10.10 -3.84
CA THR A 478 8.37 -9.30 -2.63
C THR A 478 8.80 -7.83 -2.77
N SER A 479 9.92 -7.54 -3.43
CA SER A 479 10.40 -6.16 -3.62
C SER A 479 9.47 -5.33 -4.51
N ILE A 480 8.93 -5.95 -5.56
CA ILE A 480 7.94 -5.33 -6.45
C ILE A 480 6.63 -5.08 -5.68
N ALA A 481 6.16 -6.09 -4.93
CA ALA A 481 4.97 -5.97 -4.10
C ALA A 481 5.10 -4.84 -3.06
N ASN A 482 6.22 -4.75 -2.35
CA ASN A 482 6.50 -3.68 -1.39
C ASN A 482 6.44 -2.29 -2.07
N SER A 483 7.04 -2.15 -3.26
CA SER A 483 6.99 -0.90 -4.02
C SER A 483 5.58 -0.51 -4.46
N LEU A 484 4.75 -1.50 -4.84
CA LEU A 484 3.34 -1.27 -5.18
C LEU A 484 2.51 -0.90 -3.95
N ILE A 485 2.74 -1.54 -2.80
CA ILE A 485 2.09 -1.20 -1.52
C ILE A 485 2.40 0.25 -1.12
N ASP A 486 3.68 0.67 -1.19
CA ASP A 486 4.09 2.06 -0.92
C ASP A 486 3.38 3.04 -1.87
N MET A 487 3.37 2.73 -3.18
CA MET A 487 2.74 3.57 -4.20
C MET A 487 1.22 3.71 -3.98
N TYR A 488 0.50 2.61 -3.76
CA TYR A 488 -0.94 2.67 -3.48
C TYR A 488 -1.24 3.29 -2.11
N GLY A 489 -0.36 3.09 -1.13
CA GLY A 489 -0.42 3.67 0.22
C GLY A 489 -0.34 5.19 0.19
N LYS A 490 0.69 5.76 -0.44
CA LYS A 490 0.84 7.22 -0.59
C LYS A 490 -0.31 7.88 -1.35
N VAL A 491 -0.97 7.13 -2.23
CA VAL A 491 -2.14 7.59 -3.00
C VAL A 491 -3.44 7.53 -2.16
N GLY A 492 -3.40 6.87 -1.00
CA GLY A 492 -4.55 6.67 -0.12
C GLY A 492 -5.48 5.53 -0.54
N ASN A 493 -5.03 4.63 -1.43
CA ASN A 493 -5.81 3.45 -1.83
C ASN A 493 -5.37 2.21 -1.04
N LEU A 494 -5.69 2.21 0.26
CA LEU A 494 -5.32 1.14 1.18
C LEU A 494 -5.96 -0.21 0.80
N THR A 495 -7.09 -0.22 0.09
CA THR A 495 -7.78 -1.46 -0.32
C THR A 495 -6.94 -2.30 -1.29
N VAL A 496 -6.32 -1.65 -2.28
CA VAL A 496 -5.44 -2.36 -3.24
C VAL A 496 -4.13 -2.74 -2.57
N ALA A 497 -3.56 -1.85 -1.75
CA ALA A 497 -2.36 -2.13 -0.98
C ALA A 497 -2.55 -3.36 -0.07
N TRP A 498 -3.68 -3.45 0.64
CA TRP A 498 -4.02 -4.59 1.50
C TRP A 498 -4.21 -5.89 0.73
N ARG A 499 -4.79 -5.82 -0.48
CA ARG A 499 -4.93 -7.01 -1.34
C ARG A 499 -3.57 -7.57 -1.75
N ILE A 500 -2.64 -6.70 -2.15
CA ILE A 500 -1.27 -7.08 -2.52
C ILE A 500 -0.55 -7.65 -1.29
N PHE A 501 -0.63 -6.95 -0.15
CA PHE A 501 -0.07 -7.40 1.12
C PHE A 501 -0.53 -8.81 1.53
N ASN A 502 -1.80 -9.14 1.29
CA ASN A 502 -2.33 -10.45 1.61
C ASN A 502 -1.88 -11.57 0.66
N GLN A 503 -1.52 -11.24 -0.57
CA GLN A 503 -1.13 -12.19 -1.62
C GLN A 503 0.38 -12.46 -1.63
N THR A 504 1.19 -11.57 -1.06
CA THR A 504 2.66 -11.68 -1.04
C THR A 504 3.15 -12.43 0.21
N GLN A 505 4.27 -13.15 0.08
CA GLN A 505 5.01 -13.66 1.23
C GLN A 505 5.66 -12.49 1.99
N ARG A 506 5.18 -12.25 3.21
CA ARG A 506 5.47 -11.02 3.97
C ARG A 506 6.79 -11.14 4.71
N ASP A 507 7.72 -10.24 4.41
CA ASP A 507 8.92 -10.02 5.22
C ASP A 507 8.75 -8.76 6.11
N VAL A 508 9.77 -8.44 6.90
CA VAL A 508 9.78 -7.24 7.76
C VAL A 508 9.54 -5.96 6.94
N ILE A 509 10.07 -5.88 5.72
CA ILE A 509 9.91 -4.72 4.84
C ILE A 509 8.45 -4.60 4.37
N THR A 510 7.78 -5.71 4.06
CA THR A 510 6.37 -5.76 3.67
C THR A 510 5.47 -5.23 4.79
N TRP A 511 5.69 -5.66 6.03
CA TRP A 511 4.99 -5.13 7.21
C TRP A 511 5.25 -3.64 7.39
N ASN A 512 6.52 -3.21 7.35
CA ASN A 512 6.91 -1.80 7.48
C ASN A 512 6.24 -0.91 6.44
N THR A 513 6.20 -1.38 5.20
CA THR A 513 5.60 -0.64 4.09
C THR A 513 4.10 -0.50 4.29
N MET A 514 3.41 -1.54 4.74
CA MET A 514 1.97 -1.46 5.05
C MET A 514 1.69 -0.55 6.25
N MET A 515 2.45 -0.67 7.35
CA MET A 515 2.33 0.20 8.52
C MET A 515 2.58 1.67 8.18
N SER A 516 3.61 1.94 7.37
CA SER A 516 3.89 3.28 6.85
C SER A 516 2.76 3.80 5.98
N ALA A 517 2.20 2.97 5.08
CA ALA A 517 1.04 3.34 4.27
C ALA A 517 -0.18 3.75 5.12
N TYR A 518 -0.52 2.96 6.16
CA TYR A 518 -1.59 3.32 7.10
C TYR A 518 -1.28 4.61 7.86
N THR A 519 -0.04 4.78 8.33
CA THR A 519 0.43 5.98 9.05
C THR A 519 0.34 7.23 8.17
N CYS A 520 0.80 7.17 6.93
CA CYS A 520 0.70 8.27 5.95
C CYS A 520 -0.75 8.64 5.62
N CYS A 521 -1.67 7.66 5.68
CA CYS A 521 -3.10 7.90 5.48
C CYS A 521 -3.84 8.35 6.75
N GLY A 522 -3.14 8.55 7.87
CA GLY A 522 -3.73 8.97 9.15
C GLY A 522 -4.52 7.89 9.89
N HIS A 523 -4.32 6.62 9.54
CA HIS A 523 -4.95 5.44 10.16
C HIS A 523 -3.97 4.81 11.17
N PHE A 524 -3.61 5.58 12.19
CA PHE A 524 -2.55 5.22 13.14
C PHE A 524 -2.92 4.02 14.03
N SER A 525 -4.19 3.86 14.37
CA SER A 525 -4.67 2.74 15.19
C SER A 525 -4.45 1.39 14.52
N GLU A 526 -4.71 1.33 13.22
CA GLU A 526 -4.55 0.17 12.36
C GLU A 526 -3.07 -0.13 12.14
N ALA A 527 -2.22 0.90 11.99
CA ALA A 527 -0.78 0.72 11.93
C ALA A 527 -0.23 0.03 13.19
N ILE A 528 -0.71 0.41 14.38
CA ILE A 528 -0.33 -0.26 15.64
C ILE A 528 -0.90 -1.69 15.71
N ALA A 529 -2.14 -1.92 15.24
CA ALA A 529 -2.70 -3.27 15.20
C ALA A 529 -1.92 -4.20 14.26
N LEU A 530 -1.34 -3.69 13.17
CA LEU A 530 -0.44 -4.45 12.30
C LEU A 530 0.88 -4.80 12.98
N PHE A 531 1.39 -3.92 13.84
CA PHE A 531 2.57 -4.23 14.66
C PHE A 531 2.27 -5.39 15.62
N ASP A 532 1.11 -5.37 16.29
CA ASP A 532 0.70 -6.48 17.16
C ASP A 532 0.57 -7.80 16.37
N GLN A 533 0.05 -7.76 15.14
CA GLN A 533 -0.01 -8.93 14.25
C GLN A 533 1.36 -9.42 13.79
N MET A 534 2.30 -8.51 13.52
CA MET A 534 3.68 -8.86 13.17
C MET A 534 4.38 -9.59 14.32
N LEU A 535 4.16 -9.12 15.56
CA LEU A 535 4.68 -9.77 16.76
C LEU A 535 4.08 -11.17 16.98
N LEU A 536 2.77 -11.33 16.76
CA LEU A 536 2.11 -12.65 16.80
C LEU A 536 2.65 -13.62 15.74
N GLY A 537 3.18 -13.09 14.64
CA GLY A 537 3.86 -13.84 13.59
C GLY A 537 5.30 -14.24 13.91
N ASN A 538 5.81 -13.98 15.12
CA ASN A 538 7.20 -14.20 15.53
C ASN A 538 8.24 -13.50 14.62
N LEU A 539 7.88 -12.40 13.96
CA LEU A 539 8.81 -11.59 13.19
C LEU A 539 9.37 -10.47 14.06
N MET A 540 10.70 -10.38 14.14
CA MET A 540 11.39 -9.35 14.93
C MET A 540 11.27 -7.97 14.26
N PRO A 541 10.72 -6.95 14.96
CA PRO A 541 10.72 -5.57 14.48
C PRO A 541 12.14 -5.03 14.30
N ASP A 542 12.34 -4.25 13.24
CA ASP A 542 13.56 -3.47 13.03
C ASP A 542 13.41 -2.01 13.52
N LEU A 543 14.48 -1.23 13.44
CA LEU A 543 14.47 0.19 13.85
C LEU A 543 13.41 1.00 13.07
N ALA A 544 13.23 0.72 11.78
CA ALA A 544 12.22 1.40 10.96
C ALA A 544 10.80 1.11 11.46
N THR A 545 10.53 -0.16 11.80
CA THR A 545 9.26 -0.60 12.42
C THR A 545 8.98 0.23 13.67
N LEU A 546 9.93 0.26 14.60
CA LEU A 546 9.77 0.91 15.90
C LEU A 546 9.53 2.42 15.75
N LEU A 547 10.27 3.08 14.85
CA LEU A 547 10.06 4.50 14.55
C LEU A 547 8.65 4.77 13.98
N THR A 548 8.16 3.92 13.07
CA THR A 548 6.80 4.07 12.50
C THR A 548 5.73 3.91 13.57
N VAL A 549 5.84 2.92 14.45
CA VAL A 549 4.82 2.65 15.47
C VAL A 549 4.86 3.68 16.61
N VAL A 550 6.06 4.11 17.04
CA VAL A 550 6.21 5.22 18.01
C VAL A 550 5.63 6.51 17.44
N SER A 551 5.86 6.81 16.16
CA SER A 551 5.24 7.95 15.47
C SER A 551 3.71 7.82 15.40
N ALA A 552 3.18 6.64 15.10
CA ALA A 552 1.73 6.39 15.12
C ALA A 552 1.13 6.61 16.53
N CYS A 553 1.83 6.21 17.59
CA CYS A 553 1.42 6.48 18.97
C CYS A 553 1.44 7.98 19.31
N SER A 554 2.48 8.69 18.88
CA SER A 554 2.63 10.15 19.01
C SER A 554 1.43 10.88 18.39
N HIS A 555 1.01 10.48 17.18
CA HIS A 555 -0.12 11.09 16.48
C HIS A 555 -1.49 10.73 17.06
N LEU A 556 -1.65 9.58 17.74
CA LEU A 556 -2.87 9.22 18.45
C LEU A 556 -2.99 9.87 19.84
N ALA A 557 -1.90 10.46 20.34
CA ALA A 557 -1.76 10.87 21.74
C ALA A 557 -2.06 9.71 22.73
N SER A 558 -1.71 8.48 22.37
CA SER A 558 -1.95 7.28 23.18
C SER A 558 -0.71 6.86 23.96
N TRP A 559 -0.50 7.48 25.13
CA TRP A 559 0.68 7.21 25.96
C TRP A 559 0.75 5.74 26.43
N GLU A 560 -0.39 5.08 26.69
CA GLU A 560 -0.41 3.68 27.16
C GLU A 560 0.21 2.72 26.12
N LYS A 561 -0.13 2.91 24.84
CA LYS A 561 0.44 2.11 23.75
C LYS A 561 1.91 2.44 23.53
N GLY A 562 2.25 3.73 23.57
CA GLY A 562 3.63 4.20 23.48
C GLY A 562 4.54 3.66 24.60
N GLU A 563 4.04 3.61 25.83
CA GLU A 563 4.75 3.04 26.98
C GLU A 563 5.02 1.54 26.80
N ARG A 564 4.03 0.77 26.33
CA ARG A 564 4.21 -0.66 26.05
C ARG A 564 5.30 -0.89 25.00
N ILE A 565 5.33 -0.08 23.95
CA ILE A 565 6.37 -0.16 22.92
C ILE A 565 7.74 0.22 23.50
N HIS A 566 7.80 1.25 24.34
CA HIS A 566 9.06 1.63 25.01
C HIS A 566 9.57 0.52 25.94
N CYS A 567 8.69 -0.14 26.71
CA CYS A 567 9.04 -1.32 27.50
C CYS A 567 9.56 -2.46 26.61
N TYR A 568 8.87 -2.74 25.50
CA TYR A 568 9.30 -3.75 24.53
C TYR A 568 10.71 -3.46 23.97
N ILE A 569 11.00 -2.20 23.62
CA ILE A 569 12.34 -1.77 23.15
C ILE A 569 13.40 -2.05 24.23
N LYS A 570 13.10 -1.74 25.49
CA LYS A 570 14.02 -1.92 26.61
C LYS A 570 14.26 -3.39 26.95
N GLU A 571 13.20 -4.20 26.95
CA GLU A 571 13.27 -5.64 27.24
C GLU A 571 13.90 -6.43 26.08
N GLY A 572 13.71 -6.00 24.84
CA GLY A 572 14.27 -6.62 23.64
C GLY A 572 15.77 -6.38 23.43
N GLY A 573 16.43 -5.61 24.31
CA GLY A 573 17.86 -5.30 24.20
C GLY A 573 18.23 -4.46 22.99
N TYR A 574 17.28 -3.72 22.41
CA TYR A 574 17.55 -2.81 21.30
C TYR A 574 18.44 -1.67 21.77
N GLU A 575 19.53 -1.41 21.04
CA GLU A 575 20.36 -0.23 21.28
C GLU A 575 19.54 1.03 20.98
N LEU A 576 19.34 1.86 22.00
CA LEU A 576 18.61 3.11 21.90
C LEU A 576 19.44 4.13 21.11
N CYS A 577 19.41 4.00 19.79
CA CYS A 577 20.03 4.98 18.91
C CYS A 577 19.33 6.35 19.08
N GLN A 578 20.08 7.42 18.81
CA GLN A 578 19.62 8.79 19.04
C GLN A 578 18.28 9.12 18.34
N SER A 579 18.02 8.57 17.16
CA SER A 579 16.76 8.77 16.43
C SER A 579 15.55 8.13 17.12
N LEU A 580 15.72 6.94 17.71
CA LEU A 580 14.66 6.25 18.45
C LEU A 580 14.34 6.96 19.77
N VAL A 581 15.38 7.40 20.51
CA VAL A 581 15.20 8.21 21.73
C VAL A 581 14.48 9.51 21.40
N THR A 582 14.88 10.19 20.32
CA THR A 582 14.23 11.43 19.86
C THR A 582 12.76 11.22 19.49
N ALA A 583 12.42 10.09 18.84
CA ALA A 583 11.03 9.74 18.55
C ALA A 583 10.21 9.43 19.81
N LEU A 584 10.81 8.79 20.82
CA LEU A 584 10.16 8.56 22.12
C LEU A 584 9.92 9.86 22.88
N ILE A 585 10.89 10.80 22.87
CA ILE A 585 10.73 12.15 23.43
C ILE A 585 9.53 12.85 22.77
N ASP A 586 9.46 12.86 21.43
CA ASP A 586 8.32 13.45 20.70
C ASP A 586 6.99 12.79 21.08
N MET A 587 6.98 11.45 21.15
CA MET A 587 5.79 10.68 21.53
C MET A 587 5.30 11.05 22.92
N TYR A 588 6.18 11.03 23.94
CA TYR A 588 5.79 11.38 25.30
C TYR A 588 5.35 12.84 25.41
N ALA A 589 6.04 13.77 24.76
CA ALA A 589 5.66 15.18 24.73
C ALA A 589 4.25 15.36 24.16
N LYS A 590 3.94 14.76 22.99
CA LYS A 590 2.61 14.86 22.36
C LYS A 590 1.51 14.11 23.10
N CYS A 591 1.84 13.03 23.80
CA CYS A 591 0.88 12.29 24.62
C CYS A 591 0.65 12.91 26.01
N GLY A 592 1.24 14.07 26.29
CA GLY A 592 1.00 14.84 27.51
C GLY A 592 1.93 14.53 28.68
N GLN A 593 3.00 13.76 28.48
CA GLN A 593 3.95 13.31 29.51
C GLN A 593 5.29 14.04 29.33
N ILE A 594 5.31 15.36 29.52
CA ILE A 594 6.49 16.21 29.22
C ILE A 594 7.67 15.94 30.17
N GLU A 595 7.41 15.49 31.39
CA GLU A 595 8.42 15.11 32.38
C GLU A 595 9.22 13.89 31.91
N LYS A 596 8.55 12.83 31.45
CA LYS A 596 9.21 11.65 30.86
C LYS A 596 10.02 12.01 29.62
N SER A 597 9.48 12.89 28.78
CA SER A 597 10.20 13.44 27.62
C SER A 597 11.49 14.14 28.06
N ARG A 598 11.44 14.94 29.12
CA ARG A 598 12.61 15.63 29.70
C ARG A 598 13.64 14.64 30.25
N GLU A 599 13.21 13.61 30.98
CA GLU A 599 14.11 12.58 31.52
C GLU A 599 14.87 11.87 30.39
N LEU A 600 14.18 11.47 29.32
CA LEU A 600 14.81 10.85 28.14
C LEU A 600 15.74 11.81 27.41
N PHE A 601 15.38 13.08 27.31
CA PHE A 601 16.23 14.11 26.72
C PHE A 601 17.54 14.31 27.50
N MET A 602 17.49 14.24 28.84
CA MET A 602 18.68 14.35 29.69
C MET A 602 19.62 13.15 29.56
N LEU A 603 19.13 11.98 29.18
CA LEU A 603 19.93 10.77 28.95
C LEU A 603 20.78 10.83 27.67
N ILE A 604 20.50 11.75 26.74
CA ILE A 604 21.28 11.90 25.51
C ILE A 604 22.59 12.65 25.82
N GLU A 605 23.75 12.00 25.64
CA GLU A 605 25.07 12.63 25.84
C GLU A 605 25.34 13.75 24.80
N GLU A 606 25.28 13.41 23.51
CA GLU A 606 25.43 14.35 22.40
C GLU A 606 24.09 14.61 21.71
N LYS A 607 23.52 15.80 21.93
CA LYS A 607 22.22 16.19 21.39
C LYS A 607 22.37 16.86 20.03
N ASP A 608 21.71 16.31 19.03
CA ASP A 608 21.59 16.91 17.70
C ASP A 608 20.48 17.97 17.65
N VAL A 609 20.45 18.76 16.57
CA VAL A 609 19.46 19.82 16.38
C VAL A 609 18.02 19.27 16.41
N VAL A 610 17.79 18.02 15.98
CA VAL A 610 16.46 17.40 15.97
C VAL A 610 15.96 17.15 17.40
N SER A 611 16.78 16.55 18.27
CA SER A 611 16.42 16.32 19.67
C SER A 611 16.15 17.61 20.44
N TRP A 612 16.94 18.67 20.23
CA TRP A 612 16.67 20.00 20.78
C TRP A 612 15.31 20.53 20.32
N ASN A 613 15.03 20.46 19.02
CA ASN A 613 13.78 20.97 18.44
C ASN A 613 12.55 20.22 18.94
N VAL A 614 12.64 18.89 19.12
CA VAL A 614 11.54 18.10 19.68
C VAL A 614 11.21 18.55 21.10
N MET A 615 12.22 18.78 21.94
CA MET A 615 11.98 19.24 23.32
C MET A 615 11.42 20.67 23.38
N ILE A 616 11.94 21.58 22.55
CA ILE A 616 11.43 22.96 22.42
C ILE A 616 9.98 22.94 21.94
N SER A 617 9.67 22.16 20.90
CA SER A 617 8.31 22.00 20.37
C SER A 617 7.38 21.38 21.40
N GLY A 618 7.85 20.38 22.16
CA GLY A 618 7.13 19.80 23.29
C GLY A 618 6.70 20.87 24.28
N TYR A 619 7.62 21.65 24.83
CA TYR A 619 7.28 22.74 25.76
C TYR A 619 6.36 23.79 25.13
N ALA A 620 6.55 24.12 23.85
CA ALA A 620 5.68 25.03 23.11
C ALA A 620 4.22 24.53 23.03
N MET A 621 4.01 23.23 22.74
CA MET A 621 2.67 22.61 22.68
C MET A 621 1.97 22.59 24.03
N HIS A 622 2.74 22.51 25.12
CA HIS A 622 2.25 22.59 26.50
C HIS A 622 2.03 24.02 27.00
N GLY A 623 2.32 25.04 26.18
CA GLY A 623 2.18 26.45 26.54
C GLY A 623 3.25 26.94 27.53
N ASP A 624 4.28 26.15 27.81
CA ASP A 624 5.39 26.54 28.69
C ASP A 624 6.52 27.21 27.90
N ALA A 625 6.27 28.45 27.50
CA ALA A 625 7.24 29.24 26.74
C ALA A 625 8.54 29.51 27.51
N LYS A 626 8.48 29.57 28.86
CA LYS A 626 9.67 29.80 29.69
C LYS A 626 10.64 28.63 29.60
N SER A 627 10.15 27.40 29.77
CA SER A 627 10.99 26.21 29.62
C SER A 627 11.49 26.05 28.17
N ALA A 628 10.67 26.38 27.17
CA ALA A 628 11.10 26.36 25.76
C ALA A 628 12.28 27.31 25.51
N LEU A 629 12.24 28.53 26.05
CA LEU A 629 13.33 29.51 25.98
C LEU A 629 14.58 29.06 26.74
N GLN A 630 14.43 28.42 27.89
CA GLN A 630 15.55 27.85 28.66
C GLN A 630 16.27 26.73 27.89
N ILE A 631 15.51 25.83 27.25
CA ILE A 631 16.08 24.77 26.41
C ILE A 631 16.79 25.37 25.19
N PHE A 632 16.25 26.43 24.58
CA PHE A 632 16.93 27.16 23.51
C PHE A 632 18.25 27.78 23.97
N GLN A 633 18.30 28.38 25.16
CA GLN A 633 19.55 28.89 25.72
C GLN A 633 20.59 27.78 25.91
N GLN A 634 20.18 26.62 26.43
CA GLN A 634 21.07 25.46 26.57
C GLN A 634 21.56 24.94 25.20
N MET A 635 20.71 24.98 24.18
CA MET A 635 21.10 24.66 22.80
C MET A 635 22.23 25.60 22.32
N GLU A 636 22.12 26.90 22.58
CA GLU A 636 23.15 27.88 22.21
C GLU A 636 24.46 27.65 22.99
N GLU A 637 24.38 27.38 24.28
CA GLU A 637 25.52 27.04 25.14
C GLU A 637 26.25 25.77 24.64
N SER A 638 25.51 24.80 24.11
CA SER A 638 26.05 23.58 23.49
C SER A 638 26.66 23.79 22.09
N LYS A 639 26.63 25.02 21.55
CA LYS A 639 27.06 25.40 20.19
C LYS A 639 26.31 24.68 19.05
N ALA A 640 25.17 24.06 19.34
CA ALA A 640 24.28 23.53 18.31
C ALA A 640 23.61 24.69 17.57
N LYS A 641 23.71 24.72 16.23
CA LYS A 641 23.15 25.80 15.42
C LYS A 641 21.62 25.67 15.31
N PRO A 642 20.85 26.68 15.75
CA PRO A 642 19.41 26.73 15.50
C PRO A 642 19.08 26.66 14.01
N ASN A 643 17.91 26.12 13.67
CA ASN A 643 17.39 26.09 12.31
C ASN A 643 15.98 26.70 12.23
N ASP A 644 15.37 26.69 11.04
CA ASP A 644 14.02 27.19 10.82
C ASP A 644 13.00 26.59 11.81
N LEU A 645 13.06 25.28 12.06
CA LEU A 645 12.11 24.61 12.96
C LEU A 645 12.28 25.03 14.43
N THR A 646 13.50 25.37 14.85
CA THR A 646 13.79 25.89 16.19
C THR A 646 13.02 27.20 16.43
N PHE A 647 13.19 28.17 15.54
CA PHE A 647 12.54 29.48 15.65
C PHE A 647 11.02 29.38 15.47
N LEU A 648 10.53 28.54 14.56
CA LEU A 648 9.09 28.29 14.44
C LEU A 648 8.47 27.79 15.75
N SER A 649 9.14 26.83 16.42
CA SER A 649 8.65 26.26 17.68
C SER A 649 8.65 27.30 18.80
N LEU A 650 9.69 28.13 18.89
CA LEU A 650 9.79 29.21 19.87
C LEU A 650 8.74 30.31 19.63
N LEU A 651 8.56 30.74 18.38
CA LEU A 651 7.54 31.73 18.03
C LEU A 651 6.14 31.20 18.34
N ASN A 652 5.87 29.91 18.12
CA ASN A 652 4.61 29.29 18.50
C ASN A 652 4.43 29.25 20.03
N ALA A 653 5.50 28.96 20.78
CA ALA A 653 5.48 29.03 22.25
C ALA A 653 5.13 30.45 22.73
N CYS A 654 5.79 31.47 22.18
CA CYS A 654 5.51 32.88 22.47
C CYS A 654 4.07 33.25 22.09
N ALA A 655 3.56 32.80 20.95
CA ALA A 655 2.18 33.03 20.50
C ALA A 655 1.14 32.42 21.46
N HIS A 656 1.40 31.23 21.99
CA HIS A 656 0.54 30.60 22.99
C HIS A 656 0.61 31.27 24.37
N ALA A 657 1.78 31.75 24.77
CA ALA A 657 2.00 32.41 26.06
C ALA A 657 1.74 33.93 26.06
N GLY A 658 1.51 34.54 24.89
CA GLY A 658 1.33 36.00 24.73
C GLY A 658 2.60 36.83 24.95
N LEU A 659 3.79 36.23 24.76
CA LEU A 659 5.08 36.90 24.96
C LEU A 659 5.52 37.67 23.72
N VAL A 660 4.93 38.86 23.50
CA VAL A 660 5.10 39.66 22.28
C VAL A 660 6.55 40.13 22.09
N GLU A 661 7.16 40.70 23.12
CA GLU A 661 8.49 41.29 23.04
C GLU A 661 9.58 40.22 22.83
N GLU A 662 9.47 39.09 23.53
CA GLU A 662 10.33 37.93 23.31
C GLU A 662 10.16 37.36 21.90
N GLY A 663 8.92 37.28 21.38
CA GLY A 663 8.66 36.85 20.01
C GLY A 663 9.29 37.78 18.95
N LYS A 664 9.18 39.11 19.13
CA LYS A 664 9.85 40.11 18.26
C LYS A 664 11.38 39.95 18.30
N PHE A 665 11.93 39.78 19.50
CA PHE A 665 13.36 39.58 19.70
C PHE A 665 13.87 38.32 19.00
N LEU A 666 13.14 37.21 19.13
CA LEU A 666 13.46 35.95 18.45
C LEU A 666 13.37 36.06 16.93
N PHE A 667 12.34 36.75 16.41
CA PHE A 667 12.16 36.96 14.97
C PHE A 667 13.33 37.73 14.36
N SER A 668 13.80 38.79 15.03
CA SER A 668 14.99 39.56 14.62
C SER A 668 16.30 38.76 14.75
N ARG A 669 16.40 37.88 15.75
CA ARG A 669 17.59 37.00 15.94
C ARG A 669 17.77 35.97 14.84
N MET A 670 16.74 35.64 14.06
CA MET A 670 16.87 34.72 12.92
C MET A 670 17.93 35.18 11.91
N GLU A 671 18.06 36.50 11.70
CA GLU A 671 19.05 37.09 10.80
C GLU A 671 20.49 36.84 11.28
N HIS A 672 20.74 36.85 12.60
CA HIS A 672 22.06 36.55 13.17
C HIS A 672 22.53 35.12 12.85
N TYR A 673 21.59 34.21 12.60
CA TYR A 673 21.86 32.82 12.21
C TYR A 673 21.82 32.60 10.70
N SER A 674 21.71 33.67 9.90
CA SER A 674 21.50 33.60 8.44
C SER A 674 20.25 32.82 8.04
N ILE A 675 19.21 32.81 8.89
CA ILE A 675 17.94 32.14 8.66
C ILE A 675 16.95 33.16 8.13
N LYS A 676 16.42 32.94 6.92
CA LYS A 676 15.40 33.81 6.33
C LYS A 676 14.00 33.38 6.79
N PRO A 677 13.18 34.29 7.34
CA PRO A 677 11.80 33.97 7.68
C PRO A 677 11.02 33.41 6.49
N ASN A 678 10.22 32.37 6.73
CA ASN A 678 9.38 31.71 5.75
C ASN A 678 7.91 31.98 6.09
N LEU A 679 6.96 31.51 5.26
CA LEU A 679 5.53 31.74 5.46
C LEU A 679 5.01 31.31 6.84
N LYS A 680 5.55 30.22 7.41
CA LYS A 680 5.15 29.73 8.74
C LYS A 680 5.64 30.66 9.84
N HIS A 681 6.86 31.19 9.73
CA HIS A 681 7.39 32.18 10.69
C HIS A 681 6.54 33.46 10.70
N TYR A 682 6.18 33.96 9.51
CA TYR A 682 5.27 35.11 9.40
C TYR A 682 3.89 34.80 9.97
N ALA A 683 3.31 33.63 9.67
CA ALA A 683 2.00 33.24 10.21
C ALA A 683 1.99 33.20 11.75
N CYS A 684 3.01 32.62 12.38
CA CYS A 684 3.14 32.61 13.84
C CYS A 684 3.32 34.02 14.41
N MET A 685 4.12 34.87 13.76
CA MET A 685 4.33 36.25 14.22
C MET A 685 3.06 37.09 14.08
N THR A 686 2.31 36.90 12.98
CA THR A 686 1.00 37.53 12.75
C THR A 686 -0.03 37.04 13.77
N ASP A 687 -0.06 35.74 14.11
CA ASP A 687 -0.93 35.18 15.16
C ASP A 687 -0.56 35.73 16.55
N LEU A 688 0.74 35.84 16.88
CA LEU A 688 1.21 36.43 18.13
C LEU A 688 0.78 37.90 18.28
N LEU A 689 1.06 38.74 17.28
CA LEU A 689 0.66 40.16 17.30
C LEU A 689 -0.86 40.31 17.29
N GLY A 690 -1.52 39.48 16.49
CA GLY A 690 -2.97 39.46 16.33
C GLY A 690 -3.70 39.10 17.62
N ARG A 691 -3.32 38.01 18.30
CA ARG A 691 -3.90 37.63 19.61
C ARG A 691 -3.68 38.69 20.69
N SER A 692 -2.55 39.37 20.62
CA SER A 692 -2.17 40.41 21.60
C SER A 692 -2.85 41.76 21.37
N GLY A 693 -3.62 41.90 20.27
CA GLY A 693 -4.37 43.12 19.94
C GLY A 693 -3.58 44.15 19.11
N ASN A 694 -2.31 43.86 18.77
CA ASN A 694 -1.45 44.72 17.96
C ASN A 694 -1.76 44.59 16.46
N LEU A 695 -3.02 44.79 16.06
CA LEU A 695 -3.51 44.49 14.71
C LEU A 695 -2.87 45.34 13.61
N GLN A 696 -2.62 46.63 13.87
CA GLN A 696 -1.97 47.52 12.90
C GLN A 696 -0.53 47.09 12.62
N GLU A 697 0.18 46.62 13.66
CA GLU A 697 1.53 46.08 13.54
C GLU A 697 1.52 44.74 12.78
N ALA A 698 0.52 43.89 13.05
CA ALA A 698 0.30 42.65 12.31
C ALA A 698 0.00 42.89 10.82
N GLU A 699 -0.80 43.90 10.48
CA GLU A 699 -1.06 44.31 9.10
C GLU A 699 0.22 44.80 8.42
N ALA A 700 0.96 45.70 9.08
CA ALA A 700 2.21 46.23 8.56
C ALA A 700 3.25 45.12 8.28
N LEU A 701 3.33 44.12 9.15
CA LEU A 701 4.20 42.95 8.95
C LEU A 701 3.81 42.13 7.71
N VAL A 702 2.52 41.83 7.54
CA VAL A 702 2.01 41.09 6.37
C VAL A 702 2.16 41.87 5.07
N MET A 703 2.09 43.20 5.11
CA MET A 703 2.26 44.03 3.91
C MET A 703 3.74 44.27 3.54
N SER A 704 4.66 44.17 4.51
CA SER A 704 6.10 44.41 4.30
C SER A 704 6.93 43.15 4.08
N MET A 705 6.33 41.95 4.17
CA MET A 705 7.06 40.69 3.96
C MET A 705 7.53 40.53 2.49
N PRO A 706 8.73 39.96 2.26
CA PRO A 706 9.32 39.84 0.92
C PRO A 706 8.77 38.67 0.09
N ILE A 707 7.82 37.90 0.64
CA ILE A 707 7.22 36.68 0.06
C ILE A 707 5.70 36.90 0.00
N SER A 708 4.99 36.38 -1.02
CA SER A 708 3.53 36.51 -1.09
C SER A 708 2.85 35.77 0.09
N PRO A 709 1.96 36.40 0.88
CA PRO A 709 1.29 35.74 1.99
C PRO A 709 0.38 34.60 1.52
N ASP A 710 0.28 33.53 2.31
CA ASP A 710 -0.50 32.33 1.97
C ASP A 710 -1.79 32.19 2.81
N GLY A 711 -2.46 31.03 2.64
CA GLY A 711 -3.55 30.52 3.45
C GLY A 711 -3.45 30.83 4.95
N GLY A 712 -2.29 30.50 5.53
CA GLY A 712 -2.05 30.54 6.96
C GLY A 712 -1.86 31.96 7.48
N VAL A 713 -1.09 32.79 6.77
CA VAL A 713 -0.83 34.18 7.16
C VAL A 713 -2.11 35.02 7.11
N TRP A 714 -2.85 34.95 5.98
CA TRP A 714 -4.13 35.66 5.85
C TRP A 714 -5.16 35.15 6.85
N GLY A 715 -5.22 33.83 7.07
CA GLY A 715 -6.11 33.22 8.06
C GLY A 715 -5.83 33.71 9.48
N ALA A 716 -4.56 33.78 9.90
CA ALA A 716 -4.17 34.27 11.22
C ALA A 716 -4.57 35.74 11.44
N LEU A 717 -4.33 36.60 10.45
CA LEU A 717 -4.69 38.02 10.53
C LEU A 717 -6.21 38.23 10.56
N LEU A 718 -6.96 37.54 9.68
CA LEU A 718 -8.42 37.61 9.65
C LEU A 718 -9.07 37.06 10.92
N SER A 719 -8.54 35.96 11.45
CA SER A 719 -8.99 35.42 12.73
C SER A 719 -8.76 36.44 13.85
N SER A 720 -7.62 37.13 13.85
CA SER A 720 -7.31 38.15 14.85
C SER A 720 -8.22 39.38 14.74
N CYS A 721 -8.54 39.83 13.52
CA CYS A 721 -9.55 40.87 13.30
C CYS A 721 -10.93 40.47 13.82
N LEU A 722 -11.31 39.19 13.67
CA LEU A 722 -12.57 38.67 14.20
C LEU A 722 -12.58 38.63 15.73
N VAL A 723 -11.50 38.17 16.36
CA VAL A 723 -11.36 38.06 17.82
C VAL A 723 -11.44 39.43 18.49
N HIS A 724 -10.79 40.46 17.92
CA HIS A 724 -10.78 41.82 18.46
C HIS A 724 -11.88 42.73 17.88
N ASN A 725 -12.78 42.17 17.08
CA ASN A 725 -13.92 42.87 16.46
C ASN A 725 -13.52 44.08 15.58
N GLU A 726 -12.33 44.05 14.97
CA GLU A 726 -11.84 45.04 14.01
C GLU A 726 -12.36 44.75 12.60
N THR A 727 -13.67 44.95 12.43
CA THR A 727 -14.44 44.51 11.26
C THR A 727 -14.08 45.24 9.96
N GLU A 728 -13.72 46.53 10.00
CA GLU A 728 -13.37 47.28 8.79
C GLU A 728 -12.06 46.78 8.19
N MET A 729 -11.04 46.61 9.02
CA MET A 729 -9.76 46.02 8.64
C MET A 729 -9.95 44.58 8.15
N GLY A 730 -10.75 43.77 8.86
CA GLY A 730 -11.06 42.39 8.46
C GLY A 730 -11.70 42.27 7.06
N ILE A 731 -12.65 43.15 6.72
CA ILE A 731 -13.27 43.18 5.38
C ILE A 731 -12.26 43.57 4.30
N ARG A 732 -11.43 44.60 4.54
CA ARG A 732 -10.38 45.02 3.58
C ARG A 732 -9.40 43.89 3.30
N ILE A 733 -8.97 43.18 4.34
CA ILE A 733 -8.02 42.07 4.25
C ILE A 733 -8.65 40.86 3.56
N ALA A 734 -9.90 40.53 3.89
CA ALA A 734 -10.57 39.38 3.31
C ALA A 734 -10.81 39.55 1.81
N LYS A 735 -11.17 40.76 1.35
CA LYS A 735 -11.27 41.07 -0.08
C LYS A 735 -9.94 40.83 -0.80
N ARG A 736 -8.83 41.36 -0.25
CA ARG A 736 -7.49 41.11 -0.80
C ARG A 736 -7.15 39.62 -0.82
N ALA A 737 -7.40 38.89 0.26
CA ALA A 737 -7.11 37.46 0.35
C ALA A 737 -7.89 36.64 -0.69
N ILE A 738 -9.15 37.00 -0.95
CA ILE A 738 -10.01 36.39 -1.98
C ILE A 738 -9.50 36.67 -3.39
N ASP A 739 -8.97 37.86 -3.66
CA ASP A 739 -8.44 38.21 -4.98
C ASP A 739 -7.18 37.39 -5.32
N PHE A 740 -6.33 37.11 -4.32
CA PHE A 740 -5.12 36.28 -4.52
C PHE A 740 -5.41 34.77 -4.50
N TYR A 741 -6.30 34.31 -3.63
CA TYR A 741 -6.60 32.87 -3.45
C TYR A 741 -8.11 32.62 -3.48
N PRO A 742 -8.72 32.66 -4.67
CA PRO A 742 -10.17 32.57 -4.81
C PRO A 742 -10.74 31.20 -4.43
N GLU A 743 -9.93 30.15 -4.31
CA GLU A 743 -10.37 28.78 -4.00
C GLU A 743 -10.48 28.48 -2.49
N ASN A 744 -10.00 29.38 -1.61
CA ASN A 744 -10.00 29.16 -0.17
C ASN A 744 -11.37 29.51 0.44
N ASP A 745 -12.10 28.48 0.87
CA ASP A 745 -13.45 28.59 1.46
C ASP A 745 -13.47 29.39 2.77
N GLY A 746 -12.38 29.35 3.55
CA GLY A 746 -12.24 30.04 4.82
C GLY A 746 -12.41 31.56 4.71
N TYR A 747 -11.93 32.19 3.63
CA TYR A 747 -11.99 33.65 3.47
C TYR A 747 -13.40 34.16 3.19
N TYR A 748 -14.15 33.46 2.33
CA TYR A 748 -15.55 33.79 2.05
C TYR A 748 -16.43 33.61 3.28
N ILE A 749 -16.15 32.57 4.08
CA ILE A 749 -16.86 32.33 5.34
C ILE A 749 -16.54 33.45 6.35
N LEU A 750 -15.26 33.83 6.49
CA LEU A 750 -14.84 34.90 7.40
C LEU A 750 -15.43 36.27 7.03
N ILE A 751 -15.39 36.66 5.76
CA ILE A 751 -15.98 37.94 5.33
C ILE A 751 -17.51 37.94 5.46
N SER A 752 -18.17 36.81 5.18
CA SER A 752 -19.62 36.65 5.37
C SER A 752 -20.01 36.76 6.84
N ASN A 753 -19.21 36.19 7.75
CA ASN A 753 -19.39 36.33 9.19
C ASN A 753 -19.20 37.78 9.66
N MET A 754 -18.19 38.50 9.14
CA MET A 754 -17.96 39.92 9.45
C MET A 754 -19.09 40.82 8.95
N TYR A 755 -19.61 40.59 7.73
CA TYR A 755 -20.80 41.30 7.27
C TYR A 755 -22.04 40.99 8.11
N SER A 756 -22.18 39.75 8.56
CA SER A 756 -23.28 39.33 9.43
C SER A 756 -23.20 39.99 10.82
N SER A 757 -22.01 40.15 11.40
CA SER A 757 -21.83 40.82 12.70
C SER A 757 -22.13 42.32 12.63
N MET A 758 -21.95 42.95 11.47
CA MET A 758 -22.34 44.34 11.18
C MET A 758 -23.82 44.52 10.82
N GLY A 759 -24.60 43.42 10.69
CA GLY A 759 -25.99 43.46 10.26
C GLY A 759 -26.19 43.71 8.76
N TRP A 760 -25.14 43.61 7.95
CA TRP A 760 -25.17 43.81 6.50
C TRP A 760 -25.49 42.50 5.78
N TRP A 761 -26.73 42.02 5.97
CA TRP A 761 -27.16 40.70 5.50
C TRP A 761 -27.07 40.50 3.99
N GLU A 762 -27.26 41.56 3.19
CA GLU A 762 -27.13 41.52 1.73
C GLU A 762 -25.68 41.32 1.27
N GLU A 763 -24.72 41.98 1.90
CA GLU A 763 -23.28 41.80 1.62
C GLU A 763 -22.79 40.41 2.06
N ALA A 764 -23.33 39.90 3.18
CA ALA A 764 -23.04 38.56 3.66
C ALA A 764 -23.56 37.47 2.69
N GLU A 765 -24.72 37.70 2.05
CA GLU A 765 -25.27 36.81 1.02
C GLU A 765 -24.48 36.91 -0.28
N ARG A 766 -24.13 38.12 -0.74
CA ARG A 766 -23.26 38.32 -1.91
C ARG A 766 -21.90 37.62 -1.77
N ALA A 767 -21.31 37.62 -0.57
CA ALA A 767 -20.08 36.86 -0.30
C ALA A 767 -20.28 35.33 -0.45
N ARG A 768 -21.47 34.80 -0.10
CA ARG A 768 -21.83 33.39 -0.26
C ARG A 768 -22.20 33.03 -1.70
N GLU A 769 -22.81 33.96 -2.43
CA GLU A 769 -23.06 33.82 -3.88
C GLU A 769 -21.75 33.79 -4.65
N MET A 770 -20.81 34.70 -4.38
CA MET A 770 -19.46 34.68 -4.95
C MET A 770 -18.74 33.36 -4.70
N MET A 771 -18.92 32.77 -3.52
CA MET A 771 -18.38 31.45 -3.17
C MET A 771 -18.99 30.33 -4.05
N LYS A 772 -20.30 30.37 -4.31
CA LYS A 772 -21.00 29.42 -5.19
C LYS A 772 -20.62 29.59 -6.67
N GLU A 773 -20.60 30.83 -7.18
CA GLU A 773 -20.25 31.14 -8.57
C GLU A 773 -18.84 30.66 -8.93
N ARG A 774 -17.91 30.77 -7.99
CA ARG A 774 -16.53 30.31 -8.14
C ARG A 774 -16.34 28.81 -7.86
N GLY A 775 -17.42 28.07 -7.59
CA GLY A 775 -17.37 26.62 -7.36
C GLY A 775 -16.68 26.21 -6.05
N VAL A 776 -16.59 27.10 -5.07
CA VAL A 776 -15.88 26.87 -3.80
C VAL A 776 -16.85 26.25 -2.79
N GLY A 777 -16.62 24.99 -2.40
CA GLY A 777 -17.42 24.29 -1.40
C GLY A 777 -16.83 24.42 0.01
N LYS A 778 -17.67 24.62 1.04
CA LYS A 778 -17.24 24.60 2.44
C LYS A 778 -16.71 23.20 2.81
N LYS A 779 -15.44 23.10 3.18
CA LYS A 779 -14.84 21.89 3.76
C LYS A 779 -15.26 21.79 5.23
N ALA A 780 -15.88 20.67 5.59
CA ALA A 780 -16.22 20.39 6.99
C ALA A 780 -14.94 20.13 7.80
N GLY A 781 -14.64 20.98 8.78
CA GLY A 781 -13.57 20.76 9.74
C GLY A 781 -13.99 19.76 10.81
N TRP A 782 -13.15 18.77 11.10
CA TRP A 782 -13.35 17.79 12.17
C TRP A 782 -12.29 18.02 13.25
N SER A 783 -12.67 18.11 14.53
CA SER A 783 -11.69 18.10 15.62
C SER A 783 -11.32 16.66 16.01
N ALA A 784 -10.06 16.42 16.36
CA ALA A 784 -9.59 15.11 16.83
C ALA A 784 -10.36 14.63 18.07
N ILE A 785 -10.84 15.56 18.91
CA ILE A 785 -11.72 15.29 20.05
C ILE A 785 -13.09 14.78 19.59
N MET A 786 -13.63 15.27 18.48
CA MET A 786 -14.88 14.75 17.90
C MET A 786 -14.70 13.33 17.37
N ARG A 787 -13.54 13.03 16.78
CA ARG A 787 -13.14 11.67 16.34
C ARG A 787 -13.00 10.71 17.53
N LEU A 788 -12.29 11.13 18.58
CA LEU A 788 -12.10 10.35 19.81
C LEU A 788 -13.40 10.18 20.61
N LYS A 789 -14.29 11.18 20.64
CA LYS A 789 -15.61 11.07 21.28
C LYS A 789 -16.53 10.10 20.53
N LEU A 790 -16.45 10.05 19.20
CA LEU A 790 -17.15 9.05 18.38
C LEU A 790 -16.59 7.63 18.60
N GLN A 791 -15.27 7.50 18.73
CA GLN A 791 -14.61 6.21 18.98
C GLN A 791 -14.84 5.68 20.40
N TYR A 792 -14.76 6.55 21.41
CA TYR A 792 -15.06 6.25 22.81
C TYR A 792 -16.55 5.98 23.05
N ALA A 793 -17.43 6.66 22.30
CA ALA A 793 -18.86 6.33 22.29
C ALA A 793 -19.12 4.95 21.68
N CYS A 794 -18.38 4.56 20.64
CA CYS A 794 -18.47 3.24 20.00
C CYS A 794 -18.03 2.11 20.94
N GLU A 795 -16.90 2.26 21.65
CA GLU A 795 -16.39 1.25 22.59
C GLU A 795 -17.33 1.03 23.79
N LYS A 796 -18.00 2.09 24.28
CA LYS A 796 -18.96 1.99 25.38
C LYS A 796 -20.27 1.32 24.99
N THR A 797 -20.70 1.39 23.73
CA THR A 797 -21.91 0.68 23.28
C THR A 797 -21.71 -0.82 23.14
N TYR A 798 -20.49 -1.28 22.84
CA TYR A 798 -20.19 -2.71 22.76
C TYR A 798 -19.89 -3.34 24.13
N GLY A 799 -19.45 -2.56 25.12
CA GLY A 799 -19.17 -3.05 26.48
C GLY A 799 -20.40 -3.27 27.38
N LEU A 800 -21.60 -2.81 27.00
CA LEU A 800 -22.82 -2.93 27.82
C LEU A 800 -23.78 -4.05 27.37
N MET A 801 -23.42 -4.83 26.36
CA MET A 801 -24.12 -6.08 26.01
C MET A 801 -23.16 -7.26 26.15
N GLY A 802 -23.17 -7.93 27.31
CA GLY A 802 -22.50 -9.22 27.46
C GLY A 802 -21.85 -9.49 28.82
N SER A 803 -22.62 -9.43 29.91
CA SER A 803 -22.35 -10.32 31.04
C SER A 803 -23.17 -11.59 30.81
N GLY A 804 -22.50 -12.72 30.58
CA GLY A 804 -23.12 -14.04 30.55
C GLY A 804 -22.81 -14.89 29.31
N SER A 805 -22.11 -16.00 29.58
CA SER A 805 -21.95 -17.22 28.77
C SER A 805 -21.09 -17.21 27.51
N LEU A 806 -19.98 -17.96 27.63
CA LEU A 806 -19.17 -18.60 26.59
C LEU A 806 -20.01 -19.14 25.42
N LEU A 807 -19.78 -18.63 24.21
CA LEU A 807 -19.64 -19.38 22.95
C LEU A 807 -19.48 -18.38 21.79
N TYR A 808 -18.33 -18.43 21.12
CA TYR A 808 -18.04 -17.74 19.86
C TYR A 808 -19.14 -18.02 18.80
N PRO A 809 -19.67 -17.00 18.10
CA PRO A 809 -20.25 -17.20 16.78
C PRO A 809 -19.31 -16.67 15.69
N LYS A 810 -18.94 -17.61 14.82
CA LYS A 810 -18.28 -17.41 13.51
C LYS A 810 -19.14 -16.52 12.61
N ASN A 811 -18.74 -15.25 12.39
CA ASN A 811 -18.90 -14.52 11.12
C ASN A 811 -18.31 -13.10 11.21
N GLU A 812 -16.98 -13.00 11.18
CA GLU A 812 -16.24 -11.72 11.11
C GLU A 812 -16.36 -11.02 9.74
N ALA A 813 -16.73 -11.74 8.68
CA ALA A 813 -16.88 -11.17 7.33
C ALA A 813 -18.00 -10.12 7.23
N ALA A 814 -19.04 -10.19 8.08
CA ALA A 814 -20.15 -9.25 8.08
C ALA A 814 -19.82 -7.95 8.84
N LEU A 815 -19.05 -8.02 9.94
CA LEU A 815 -18.51 -6.83 10.62
C LEU A 815 -17.46 -6.11 9.75
N HIS A 816 -16.60 -6.88 9.06
CA HIS A 816 -15.55 -6.34 8.19
C HIS A 816 -16.12 -5.62 6.95
N ASN A 817 -17.16 -6.16 6.32
CA ASN A 817 -17.81 -5.51 5.16
C ASN A 817 -18.61 -4.25 5.54
N ALA A 818 -19.21 -4.18 6.74
CA ALA A 818 -19.93 -2.99 7.19
C ALA A 818 -19.00 -1.80 7.48
N SER A 819 -17.79 -2.06 8.00
CA SER A 819 -16.75 -1.04 8.23
C SER A 819 -16.08 -0.54 6.93
N ILE A 820 -15.93 -1.43 5.93
CA ILE A 820 -15.32 -1.09 4.63
C ILE A 820 -16.26 -0.25 3.75
N VAL A 821 -17.58 -0.48 3.81
CA VAL A 821 -18.55 0.25 2.98
C VAL A 821 -18.75 1.71 3.46
N PHE A 822 -18.61 2.00 4.76
CA PHE A 822 -18.79 3.36 5.30
C PHE A 822 -17.54 4.25 5.22
N CYS A 823 -16.34 3.70 5.04
CA CYS A 823 -15.09 4.48 4.99
C CYS A 823 -14.53 4.72 3.57
N SER A 824 -15.17 4.20 2.52
CA SER A 824 -14.62 4.21 1.14
C SER A 824 -15.17 5.31 0.20
N ILE A 825 -16.01 6.24 0.67
CA ILE A 825 -16.57 7.30 -0.19
C ILE A 825 -15.75 8.59 -0.03
N LYS A 826 -14.97 8.95 -1.06
CA LYS A 826 -14.44 10.32 -1.21
C LYS A 826 -15.59 11.30 -1.49
N PRO A 827 -15.56 12.53 -0.98
CA PRO A 827 -16.67 13.47 -1.09
C PRO A 827 -16.75 14.05 -2.51
N ILE A 828 -17.71 13.57 -3.29
CA ILE A 828 -18.28 14.28 -4.43
C ILE A 828 -19.54 14.99 -3.89
N PRO A 829 -19.91 16.20 -4.36
CA PRO A 829 -21.15 16.86 -3.94
C PRO A 829 -22.33 15.90 -4.13
N LEU A 830 -23.16 15.71 -3.10
CA LEU A 830 -24.27 14.76 -3.09
C LEU A 830 -25.25 15.02 -4.26
N SER A 831 -25.34 16.25 -4.77
CA SER A 831 -26.09 16.59 -5.98
C SER A 831 -25.51 15.98 -7.27
N GLN A 832 -24.19 15.95 -7.42
CA GLN A 832 -23.49 15.35 -8.57
C GLN A 832 -23.41 13.82 -8.46
N ALA A 833 -23.28 13.30 -7.24
CA ALA A 833 -23.38 11.86 -6.98
C ALA A 833 -24.80 11.36 -7.26
N ILE A 834 -25.85 12.07 -6.86
CA ILE A 834 -27.24 11.71 -7.19
C ILE A 834 -27.45 11.77 -8.71
N GLN A 835 -26.98 12.81 -9.41
CA GLN A 835 -27.16 12.95 -10.86
C GLN A 835 -26.36 11.93 -11.69
N GLN A 836 -25.13 11.59 -11.29
CA GLN A 836 -24.31 10.55 -11.94
C GLN A 836 -24.78 9.13 -11.60
N THR A 837 -25.31 8.91 -10.40
CA THR A 837 -25.93 7.64 -10.02
C THR A 837 -27.29 7.47 -10.72
N TRP A 838 -28.03 8.56 -10.94
CA TRP A 838 -29.28 8.56 -11.73
C TRP A 838 -29.02 8.28 -13.22
N GLN A 839 -27.96 8.83 -13.82
CA GLN A 839 -27.52 8.53 -15.19
C GLN A 839 -26.91 7.13 -15.37
N ALA A 840 -26.34 6.55 -14.30
CA ALA A 840 -25.84 5.18 -14.31
C ALA A 840 -26.97 4.14 -14.12
N ILE A 841 -28.00 4.48 -13.32
CA ILE A 841 -29.19 3.65 -13.08
C ILE A 841 -30.15 3.67 -14.29
N SER A 842 -30.22 4.77 -15.05
CA SER A 842 -31.07 4.85 -16.25
C SER A 842 -30.56 4.03 -17.44
N ASN A 843 -29.30 3.56 -17.41
CA ASN A 843 -28.65 2.87 -18.53
C ASN A 843 -28.39 1.37 -18.29
N SER A 844 -28.84 0.81 -17.16
CA SER A 844 -28.82 -0.63 -16.92
C SER A 844 -30.23 -1.20 -17.02
N GLU A 845 -30.58 -1.73 -18.19
CA GLU A 845 -31.63 -2.73 -18.27
C GLU A 845 -31.22 -3.91 -17.40
N VAL A 846 -32.19 -4.46 -16.63
CA VAL A 846 -32.24 -5.79 -15.95
C VAL A 846 -32.59 -5.70 -14.44
N TYR A 847 -33.89 -5.91 -14.19
CA TYR A 847 -34.57 -6.49 -13.01
C TYR A 847 -35.06 -5.64 -11.81
N ASN A 848 -36.40 -5.65 -11.70
CA ASN A 848 -37.31 -5.39 -10.58
C ASN A 848 -36.84 -5.89 -9.20
N GLY A 849 -37.20 -5.14 -8.14
CA GLY A 849 -37.34 -5.70 -6.80
C GLY A 849 -37.09 -4.71 -5.67
N SER A 850 -38.15 -4.44 -4.91
CA SER A 850 -38.23 -3.67 -3.68
C SER A 850 -37.43 -4.27 -2.49
N HIS A 851 -37.17 -3.41 -1.49
CA HIS A 851 -36.59 -3.65 -0.15
C HIS A 851 -35.06 -3.55 0.01
N LEU A 852 -34.58 -2.49 0.67
CA LEU A 852 -33.86 -2.54 1.96
C LEU A 852 -33.53 -1.12 2.45
N TYR A 853 -34.25 -0.63 3.48
CA TYR A 853 -33.86 0.55 4.26
C TYR A 853 -33.94 0.23 5.76
N VAL A 854 -33.05 0.86 6.53
CA VAL A 854 -32.99 1.04 8.01
C VAL A 854 -32.04 0.15 8.82
N ARG A 855 -31.00 0.79 9.38
CA ARG A 855 -30.51 0.79 10.79
C ARG A 855 -29.35 1.81 10.83
N TRP A 856 -29.23 2.77 11.74
CA TRP A 856 -28.99 2.70 13.20
C TRP A 856 -29.34 4.05 13.84
N GLY A 857 -29.78 4.04 15.11
CA GLY A 857 -30.08 5.25 15.90
C GLY A 857 -29.22 5.34 17.17
N PHE A 858 -29.09 6.55 17.72
CA PHE A 858 -28.47 6.82 19.03
C PHE A 858 -29.24 7.93 19.79
N HIS A 859 -29.51 7.67 21.06
CA HIS A 859 -30.25 8.49 22.03
C HIS A 859 -29.26 9.32 22.90
N VAL A 860 -29.48 10.64 23.04
CA VAL A 860 -29.01 11.46 24.19
C VAL A 860 -30.08 12.52 24.48
N SER A 861 -30.40 12.73 25.76
CA SER A 861 -31.49 13.58 26.25
C SER A 861 -31.28 15.07 26.01
N TRP A 862 -32.26 15.74 25.40
CA TRP A 862 -32.29 17.19 25.21
C TRP A 862 -33.41 17.83 26.05
N HIS A 863 -33.06 18.50 27.16
CA HIS A 863 -34.04 19.31 27.88
C HIS A 863 -33.53 20.69 28.34
N ARG A 864 -32.44 21.22 27.77
CA ARG A 864 -31.88 22.52 28.21
C ARG A 864 -31.49 23.54 27.13
N GLU A 865 -31.72 23.29 25.84
CA GLU A 865 -31.19 24.19 24.78
C GLU A 865 -32.21 24.83 23.84
N MET A 866 -33.47 24.98 24.26
CA MET A 866 -34.40 25.83 23.49
C MET A 866 -34.14 27.34 23.69
N LYS A 867 -33.30 27.73 24.68
CA LYS A 867 -32.80 29.10 24.86
C LYS A 867 -31.48 29.40 24.14
N LEU A 868 -30.80 28.37 23.62
CA LEU A 868 -29.48 28.48 22.97
C LEU A 868 -29.54 28.42 21.43
N PHE A 869 -30.70 28.09 20.86
CA PHE A 869 -30.93 28.06 19.41
C PHE A 869 -30.96 29.45 18.73
N LEU A 870 -30.77 30.52 19.48
CA LEU A 870 -30.71 31.90 18.98
C LEU A 870 -29.30 32.54 19.07
N SER A 871 -28.26 31.78 19.43
CA SER A 871 -26.90 32.33 19.57
C SER A 871 -25.79 31.46 18.96
N VAL A 872 -26.12 30.51 18.08
CA VAL A 872 -25.14 29.72 17.32
C VAL A 872 -25.55 29.70 15.85
N PRO A 873 -24.82 30.36 14.93
CA PRO A 873 -25.14 30.26 13.51
C PRO A 873 -24.22 29.25 12.81
N VAL A 874 -24.81 28.59 11.80
CA VAL A 874 -24.17 27.87 10.68
C VAL A 874 -23.83 26.37 10.89
N SER A 875 -24.83 25.49 10.75
CA SER A 875 -24.74 24.21 9.98
C SER A 875 -25.91 23.21 10.17
N GLY A 876 -27.08 23.61 10.64
CA GLY A 876 -28.26 22.74 10.57
C GLY A 876 -29.07 23.01 9.31
N SER A 877 -28.84 22.29 8.21
CA SER A 877 -29.86 22.25 7.14
C SER A 877 -31.16 21.67 7.74
N LEU A 878 -32.33 22.11 7.26
CA LEU A 878 -33.62 21.52 7.67
C LEU A 878 -33.65 19.99 7.47
N LEU A 879 -32.86 19.49 6.50
CA LEU A 879 -32.63 18.07 6.26
C LEU A 879 -31.99 17.35 7.46
N SER A 880 -31.11 18.01 8.21
CA SER A 880 -30.51 17.48 9.45
C SER A 880 -31.55 17.31 10.55
N PHE A 881 -32.53 18.20 10.62
CA PHE A 881 -33.65 18.10 11.54
C PHE A 881 -34.63 16.99 11.13
N CYS A 882 -34.91 16.83 9.82
CA CYS A 882 -35.70 15.71 9.31
C CYS A 882 -35.02 14.35 9.58
N ILE A 883 -33.70 14.24 9.41
CA ILE A 883 -32.92 13.05 9.75
C ILE A 883 -32.93 12.82 11.27
N ALA A 884 -32.80 13.86 12.09
CA ALA A 884 -32.89 13.78 13.55
C ALA A 884 -34.28 13.31 14.03
N SER A 885 -35.35 13.78 13.38
CA SER A 885 -36.73 13.39 13.72
C SER A 885 -37.06 11.96 13.28
N PHE A 886 -36.61 11.56 12.09
CA PHE A 886 -36.72 10.17 11.61
C PHE A 886 -35.95 9.19 12.51
N THR A 887 -34.73 9.57 12.92
CA THR A 887 -33.94 8.78 13.87
C THR A 887 -34.54 8.76 15.28
N SER A 888 -35.19 9.85 15.72
CA SER A 888 -35.93 9.92 16.98
C SER A 888 -37.13 8.95 17.00
N PHE A 889 -38.00 8.95 15.99
CA PHE A 889 -39.13 8.01 15.90
C PHE A 889 -38.65 6.56 15.84
N SER A 890 -37.62 6.28 15.04
CA SER A 890 -37.07 4.93 14.92
C SER A 890 -36.38 4.46 16.20
N SER A 891 -35.62 5.32 16.87
CA SER A 891 -34.96 4.99 18.14
C SER A 891 -35.96 4.85 19.30
N ALA A 892 -37.06 5.61 19.28
CA ALA A 892 -38.13 5.48 20.25
C ALA A 892 -38.94 4.18 20.10
N GLY A 893 -38.81 3.44 18.99
CA GLY A 893 -39.43 2.13 18.80
C GLY A 893 -40.52 2.05 17.73
N LEU A 894 -40.66 3.09 16.89
CA LEU A 894 -41.56 3.07 15.74
C LEU A 894 -40.82 2.66 14.46
N ARG A 895 -41.55 2.20 13.45
CA ARG A 895 -41.07 2.00 12.08
C ARG A 895 -42.00 2.73 11.12
N SER A 896 -41.44 3.33 10.08
CA SER A 896 -42.21 3.90 8.97
C SER A 896 -42.79 2.76 8.12
N SER A 897 -44.04 2.94 7.70
CA SER A 897 -44.78 2.01 6.86
C SER A 897 -45.65 2.79 5.89
N THR A 898 -45.65 2.40 4.63
CA THR A 898 -46.54 2.95 3.60
C THR A 898 -47.47 1.85 3.14
N THR A 899 -48.78 2.12 3.23
CA THR A 899 -49.83 1.13 3.03
C THR A 899 -50.75 1.59 1.93
N ASP A 900 -50.83 0.81 0.85
CA ASP A 900 -51.82 0.97 -0.20
C ASP A 900 -53.17 0.44 0.32
N LEU A 901 -54.16 1.31 0.41
CA LEU A 901 -55.49 0.95 0.89
C LEU A 901 -56.36 0.35 -0.22
N GLY A 902 -55.90 0.37 -1.47
CA GLY A 902 -56.70 0.11 -2.67
C GLY A 902 -57.64 1.29 -2.96
N ASP A 903 -58.04 1.48 -4.22
CA ASP A 903 -58.77 2.65 -4.77
C ASP A 903 -57.91 3.84 -5.23
N GLY A 904 -56.58 3.70 -5.25
CA GLY A 904 -55.65 4.77 -5.61
C GLY A 904 -55.24 5.65 -4.42
N THR A 905 -55.53 5.19 -3.20
CA THR A 905 -55.16 5.86 -1.95
C THR A 905 -54.01 5.14 -1.24
N VAL A 906 -52.93 5.88 -0.96
CA VAL A 906 -51.75 5.42 -0.26
C VAL A 906 -51.58 6.24 1.02
N MET A 907 -51.45 5.57 2.16
CA MET A 907 -51.27 6.20 3.47
C MET A 907 -49.93 5.80 4.06
N HIS A 908 -49.13 6.81 4.44
CA HIS A 908 -47.95 6.63 5.26
C HIS A 908 -48.31 6.73 6.75
N VAL A 909 -47.74 5.83 7.56
CA VAL A 909 -47.98 5.74 9.00
C VAL A 909 -46.75 5.23 9.73
N TRP A 910 -46.46 5.86 10.87
CA TRP A 910 -45.50 5.34 11.83
C TRP A 910 -46.19 4.34 12.76
N ILE A 911 -45.74 3.09 12.75
CA ILE A 911 -46.33 1.98 13.52
C ILE A 911 -45.32 1.44 14.55
N PRO A 912 -45.75 0.83 15.66
CA PRO A 912 -44.83 0.24 16.63
C PRO A 912 -44.04 -0.92 15.99
N LYS A 913 -42.72 -1.00 16.26
CA LYS A 913 -41.87 -2.12 15.79
C LYS A 913 -42.36 -3.47 16.30
N LEU A 914 -42.90 -3.49 17.52
CA LEU A 914 -43.52 -4.66 18.13
C LEU A 914 -44.82 -4.21 18.81
N HIS A 915 -45.95 -4.78 18.39
CA HIS A 915 -47.23 -4.55 19.06
C HIS A 915 -47.29 -5.37 20.35
N VAL A 916 -47.55 -4.71 21.49
CA VAL A 916 -47.61 -5.35 22.81
C VAL A 916 -49.06 -5.47 23.25
N GLN A 917 -49.59 -6.70 23.36
CA GLN A 917 -51.00 -6.96 23.66
C GLN A 917 -51.50 -6.33 24.97
N SER A 918 -50.62 -6.14 25.97
CA SER A 918 -51.00 -5.53 27.25
C SER A 918 -51.10 -4.00 27.23
N LYS A 919 -50.69 -3.33 26.15
CA LYS A 919 -50.72 -1.87 26.03
C LYS A 919 -51.93 -1.42 25.19
N PRO A 920 -52.68 -0.39 25.63
CA PRO A 920 -53.74 0.19 24.81
C PRO A 920 -53.18 0.86 23.55
N THR A 921 -54.00 0.93 22.50
CA THR A 921 -53.61 1.58 21.23
C THR A 921 -53.85 3.08 21.31
N LEU A 922 -52.89 3.88 20.84
CA LEU A 922 -52.96 5.34 20.79
C LEU A 922 -52.66 5.83 19.37
N VAL A 923 -53.59 6.59 18.79
CA VAL A 923 -53.46 7.20 17.46
C VAL A 923 -53.27 8.71 17.61
N LEU A 924 -52.14 9.23 17.13
CA LEU A 924 -51.79 10.64 17.18
C LEU A 924 -51.93 11.28 15.79
N ILE A 925 -52.88 12.21 15.64
CA ILE A 925 -53.22 12.82 14.35
C ILE A 925 -52.76 14.28 14.33
N HIS A 926 -51.89 14.62 13.37
CA HIS A 926 -51.31 15.95 13.21
C HIS A 926 -52.30 16.95 12.54
N GLY A 927 -52.00 18.24 12.62
CA GLY A 927 -52.76 19.33 12.01
C GLY A 927 -52.15 19.84 10.69
N PHE A 928 -52.62 20.98 10.17
CA PHE A 928 -52.11 21.56 8.91
C PHE A 928 -50.68 22.12 8.99
N GLY A 929 -50.29 22.66 10.15
CA GLY A 929 -49.02 23.40 10.28
C GLY A 929 -47.76 22.55 10.36
N ALA A 930 -47.88 21.23 10.52
CA ALA A 930 -46.78 20.29 10.63
C ALA A 930 -47.24 18.87 10.27
N ASN A 931 -46.34 18.04 9.74
CA ASN A 931 -46.61 16.61 9.51
C ASN A 931 -46.44 15.78 10.81
N ALA A 932 -46.70 14.47 10.74
CA ALA A 932 -46.65 13.57 11.89
C ALA A 932 -45.35 13.67 12.70
N MET A 933 -44.19 13.67 12.01
CA MET A 933 -42.88 13.69 12.67
C MET A 933 -42.67 14.98 13.45
N TRP A 934 -42.94 16.12 12.83
CA TRP A 934 -42.67 17.42 13.42
C TRP A 934 -43.60 17.73 14.59
N GLN A 935 -44.88 17.35 14.50
CA GLN A 935 -45.85 17.71 15.52
C GLN A 935 -45.72 16.87 16.81
N TRP A 936 -45.32 15.60 16.68
CA TRP A 936 -45.35 14.63 17.78
C TRP A 936 -43.99 14.16 18.29
N ASN A 937 -42.86 14.59 17.70
CA ASN A 937 -41.51 14.11 18.06
C ASN A 937 -41.24 14.06 19.56
N ASP A 938 -41.53 15.15 20.27
CA ASP A 938 -41.23 15.28 21.70
C ASP A 938 -42.17 14.43 22.60
N PHE A 939 -43.26 13.88 22.03
CA PHE A 939 -44.26 13.09 22.75
C PHE A 939 -44.09 11.58 22.53
N ILE A 940 -43.38 11.14 21.49
CA ILE A 940 -43.24 9.71 21.16
C ILE A 940 -42.52 8.94 22.29
N SER A 941 -41.34 9.40 22.70
CA SER A 941 -40.53 8.71 23.70
C SER A 941 -41.25 8.54 25.05
N PRO A 942 -41.93 9.57 25.61
CA PRO A 942 -42.74 9.41 26.80
C PRO A 942 -43.95 8.46 26.65
N LEU A 943 -44.64 8.48 25.50
CA LEU A 943 -45.90 7.74 25.30
C LEU A 943 -45.69 6.24 24.97
N ILE A 944 -44.63 5.88 24.25
CA ILE A 944 -44.35 4.47 23.87
C ILE A 944 -44.18 3.55 25.08
N SER A 945 -43.74 4.08 26.22
CA SER A 945 -43.63 3.29 27.45
C SER A 945 -44.99 2.71 27.91
N ARG A 946 -46.12 3.33 27.53
CA ARG A 946 -47.46 3.00 28.01
C ARG A 946 -48.45 2.57 26.92
N PHE A 947 -48.26 3.01 25.67
CA PHE A 947 -49.18 2.76 24.56
C PHE A 947 -48.51 2.04 23.38
N ASN A 948 -49.30 1.35 22.58
CA ASN A 948 -48.96 1.04 21.19
C ASN A 948 -49.27 2.28 20.34
N VAL A 949 -48.25 3.09 20.02
CA VAL A 949 -48.42 4.41 19.39
C VAL A 949 -48.39 4.29 17.87
N TYR A 950 -49.41 4.85 17.21
CA TYR A 950 -49.55 4.97 15.76
C TYR A 950 -49.64 6.45 15.38
N VAL A 951 -48.88 6.88 14.37
CA VAL A 951 -48.86 8.28 13.92
C VAL A 951 -49.01 8.32 12.39
N PRO A 952 -50.23 8.39 11.86
CA PRO A 952 -50.48 8.49 10.43
C PRO A 952 -50.17 9.91 9.92
N ASP A 953 -49.62 10.01 8.72
CA ASP A 953 -49.65 11.25 7.94
C ASP A 953 -50.98 11.32 7.20
N LEU A 954 -51.72 12.44 7.35
CA LEU A 954 -52.97 12.68 6.64
C LEU A 954 -52.73 12.79 5.13
N LEU A 955 -53.76 12.55 4.30
CA LEU A 955 -53.62 12.68 2.85
C LEU A 955 -53.15 14.08 2.46
N PHE A 956 -52.21 14.10 1.52
CA PHE A 956 -51.47 15.28 1.05
C PHE A 956 -50.42 15.80 2.02
N PHE A 957 -50.08 15.05 3.08
CA PHE A 957 -48.97 15.33 3.99
C PHE A 957 -47.99 14.16 4.00
N GLY A 958 -46.70 14.45 4.13
CA GLY A 958 -45.66 13.41 4.06
C GLY A 958 -45.77 12.62 2.75
N GLU A 959 -45.75 11.29 2.85
CA GLU A 959 -45.87 10.38 1.71
C GLU A 959 -47.32 9.91 1.44
N SER A 960 -48.32 10.44 2.16
CA SER A 960 -49.73 10.05 1.99
C SER A 960 -50.39 10.81 0.84
N TYR A 961 -50.99 10.11 -0.12
CA TYR A 961 -51.69 10.72 -1.25
C TYR A 961 -52.88 9.87 -1.74
N THR A 962 -53.79 10.50 -2.50
CA THR A 962 -54.89 9.80 -3.18
C THR A 962 -55.11 10.38 -4.57
N THR A 963 -55.53 9.54 -5.52
CA THR A 963 -56.03 9.99 -6.83
C THR A 963 -57.52 10.31 -6.82
N ARG A 964 -58.22 10.00 -5.73
CA ARG A 964 -59.66 10.26 -5.62
C ARG A 964 -59.96 11.76 -5.44
N PRO A 965 -61.13 12.25 -5.90
CA PRO A 965 -61.45 13.69 -5.85
C PRO A 965 -61.94 14.19 -4.49
N GLU A 966 -62.24 13.32 -3.50
CA GLU A 966 -62.80 13.75 -2.22
C GLU A 966 -61.80 14.57 -1.37
N ARG A 967 -62.26 15.71 -0.85
CA ARG A 967 -61.45 16.65 -0.03
C ARG A 967 -62.17 17.00 1.28
N SER A 968 -62.56 16.00 2.06
CA SER A 968 -63.26 16.20 3.35
C SER A 968 -62.53 15.56 4.53
N GLU A 969 -62.73 16.10 5.74
CA GLU A 969 -62.24 15.50 6.98
C GLU A 969 -62.87 14.13 7.27
N GLN A 970 -64.07 13.88 6.72
CA GLN A 970 -64.71 12.58 6.75
C GLN A 970 -63.91 11.55 5.95
N PHE A 971 -63.50 11.90 4.73
CA PHE A 971 -62.70 10.99 3.91
C PHE A 971 -61.32 10.75 4.53
N GLN A 972 -60.69 11.79 5.09
CA GLN A 972 -59.44 11.65 5.87
C GLN A 972 -59.61 10.66 7.04
N ALA A 973 -60.71 10.75 7.79
CA ALA A 973 -61.00 9.84 8.90
C ALA A 973 -61.20 8.39 8.44
N GLU A 974 -61.89 8.18 7.32
CA GLU A 974 -62.08 6.85 6.71
C GLU A 974 -60.73 6.23 6.31
N CYS A 975 -59.83 7.02 5.70
CA CYS A 975 -58.49 6.57 5.34
C CYS A 975 -57.64 6.22 6.57
N VAL A 976 -57.71 7.03 7.64
CA VAL A 976 -57.02 6.73 8.90
C VAL A 976 -57.56 5.44 9.53
N VAL A 977 -58.88 5.21 9.54
CA VAL A 977 -59.45 3.95 10.05
C VAL A 977 -58.98 2.76 9.21
N ARG A 978 -59.03 2.85 7.88
CA ARG A 978 -58.60 1.78 6.97
C ARG A 978 -57.12 1.42 7.13
N VAL A 979 -56.24 2.40 7.31
CA VAL A 979 -54.81 2.11 7.53
C VAL A 979 -54.55 1.47 8.89
N MET A 980 -55.33 1.82 9.92
CA MET A 980 -55.26 1.16 11.23
C MET A 980 -55.74 -0.31 11.15
N GLU A 981 -56.81 -0.58 10.41
CA GLU A 981 -57.30 -1.94 10.14
C GLU A 981 -56.26 -2.78 9.39
N ALA A 982 -55.60 -2.20 8.37
CA ALA A 982 -54.54 -2.87 7.61
C ALA A 982 -53.34 -3.27 8.50
N HIS A 983 -53.14 -2.57 9.63
CA HIS A 983 -52.13 -2.90 10.64
C HIS A 983 -52.68 -3.69 11.84
N GLY A 984 -53.85 -4.32 11.68
CA GLY A 984 -54.43 -5.24 12.66
C GLY A 984 -55.09 -4.56 13.87
N VAL A 985 -55.31 -3.24 13.82
CA VAL A 985 -55.99 -2.49 14.87
C VAL A 985 -57.45 -2.30 14.48
N VAL A 986 -58.32 -3.15 15.01
CA VAL A 986 -59.76 -3.15 14.69
C VAL A 986 -60.65 -2.60 15.81
N SER A 987 -60.16 -2.47 17.04
CA SER A 987 -60.88 -1.91 18.20
C SER A 987 -59.92 -1.43 19.29
N GLY A 988 -60.43 -0.70 20.29
CA GLY A 988 -59.64 -0.29 21.46
C GLY A 988 -58.68 0.87 21.20
N MET A 989 -59.07 1.82 20.34
CA MET A 989 -58.24 2.97 19.96
C MET A 989 -58.51 4.19 20.85
N ASN A 990 -57.45 4.77 21.39
CA ASN A 990 -57.48 6.11 21.97
C ASN A 990 -56.97 7.10 20.91
N VAL A 991 -57.70 8.18 20.64
CA VAL A 991 -57.39 9.11 19.55
C VAL A 991 -57.04 10.48 20.11
N VAL A 992 -55.91 11.05 19.67
CA VAL A 992 -55.51 12.42 20.00
C VAL A 992 -55.32 13.18 18.69
N GLY A 993 -56.12 14.22 18.50
CA GLY A 993 -56.06 15.09 17.33
C GLY A 993 -55.81 16.53 17.72
N ILE A 994 -54.92 17.21 16.99
CA ILE A 994 -54.62 18.62 17.19
C ILE A 994 -54.95 19.42 15.94
N SER A 995 -55.58 20.58 16.12
CA SER A 995 -56.00 21.45 15.01
C SER A 995 -56.86 20.66 14.01
N TYR A 996 -56.49 20.62 12.73
CA TYR A 996 -57.16 19.80 11.72
C TYR A 996 -57.22 18.30 12.05
N GLY A 997 -56.17 17.74 12.67
CA GLY A 997 -56.19 16.37 13.15
C GLY A 997 -57.28 16.12 14.20
N GLY A 998 -57.72 17.16 14.91
CA GLY A 998 -58.89 17.12 15.79
C GLY A 998 -60.22 16.98 15.04
N PHE A 999 -60.37 17.58 13.86
CA PHE A 999 -61.55 17.37 13.01
C PHE A 999 -61.62 15.92 12.53
N VAL A 1000 -60.49 15.39 12.06
CA VAL A 1000 -60.37 14.00 11.64
C VAL A 1000 -60.65 13.06 12.82
N GLY A 1001 -60.02 13.28 13.98
CA GLY A 1001 -60.24 12.47 15.18
C GLY A 1001 -61.69 12.48 15.69
N TYR A 1002 -62.37 13.63 15.63
CA TYR A 1002 -63.79 13.73 15.95
C TYR A 1002 -64.65 12.91 14.98
N ARG A 1003 -64.35 12.97 13.68
CA ARG A 1003 -65.08 12.22 12.65
C ARG A 1003 -64.86 10.72 12.77
N MET A 1004 -63.65 10.28 13.10
CA MET A 1004 -63.36 8.89 13.44
C MET A 1004 -64.25 8.44 14.62
N ALA A 1005 -64.31 9.22 15.71
CA ALA A 1005 -65.14 8.90 16.87
C ALA A 1005 -66.65 8.82 16.56
N ALA A 1006 -67.12 9.61 15.59
CA ALA A 1006 -68.50 9.58 15.12
C ALA A 1006 -68.82 8.38 14.22
N GLN A 1007 -67.89 7.97 13.35
CA GLN A 1007 -68.08 6.91 12.35
C GLN A 1007 -67.90 5.50 12.92
N VAL A 1008 -66.87 5.29 13.74
CA VAL A 1008 -66.51 3.97 14.28
C VAL A 1008 -66.63 3.93 15.80
N LYS A 1009 -67.84 4.24 16.28
CA LYS A 1009 -68.11 4.50 17.70
C LYS A 1009 -67.58 3.42 18.64
N GLU A 1010 -67.82 2.15 18.31
CA GLU A 1010 -67.46 0.98 19.14
C GLU A 1010 -65.95 0.69 19.16
N ARG A 1011 -65.18 1.30 18.25
CA ARG A 1011 -63.74 1.05 18.11
C ARG A 1011 -62.88 2.08 18.84
N ILE A 1012 -63.45 3.21 19.24
CA ILE A 1012 -62.74 4.31 19.90
C ILE A 1012 -63.15 4.39 21.37
N GLU A 1013 -62.16 4.34 22.26
CA GLU A 1013 -62.35 4.32 23.71
C GLU A 1013 -62.38 5.73 24.31
N LYS A 1014 -61.40 6.56 23.95
CA LYS A 1014 -61.26 7.95 24.43
C LYS A 1014 -60.78 8.85 23.31
N VAL A 1015 -61.19 10.12 23.36
CA VAL A 1015 -60.82 11.14 22.37
C VAL A 1015 -60.20 12.33 23.07
N VAL A 1016 -59.09 12.84 22.54
CA VAL A 1016 -58.51 14.12 22.95
C VAL A 1016 -58.47 15.07 21.76
N LEU A 1017 -59.01 16.26 21.95
CA LEU A 1017 -59.18 17.28 20.94
C LEU A 1017 -58.44 18.55 21.37
N CYS A 1018 -57.33 18.84 20.70
CA CYS A 1018 -56.49 20.00 21.02
C CYS A 1018 -56.73 21.12 19.99
N CYS A 1019 -57.13 22.31 20.45
CA CYS A 1019 -57.28 23.52 19.63
C CYS A 1019 -57.97 23.26 18.28
N THR A 1020 -59.16 22.69 18.27
CA THR A 1020 -59.79 22.20 17.03
C THR A 1020 -61.17 22.80 16.80
N GLY A 1021 -61.33 23.53 15.70
CA GLY A 1021 -62.55 24.25 15.34
C GLY A 1021 -63.74 23.38 14.89
N VAL A 1022 -63.95 22.18 15.45
CA VAL A 1022 -65.00 21.26 14.99
C VAL A 1022 -66.42 21.85 15.10
N CYS A 1023 -66.64 22.82 15.98
CA CYS A 1023 -67.90 23.55 16.12
C CYS A 1023 -67.94 24.90 15.38
N LEU A 1024 -67.01 25.12 14.45
CA LEU A 1024 -67.06 26.23 13.49
C LEU A 1024 -68.33 26.14 12.65
N GLU A 1025 -69.02 27.27 12.49
CA GLU A 1025 -70.11 27.46 11.53
C GLU A 1025 -69.66 28.44 10.43
N GLU A 1026 -70.27 28.35 9.25
CA GLU A 1026 -69.96 29.25 8.12
C GLU A 1026 -70.12 30.74 8.51
N LYS A 1027 -71.19 31.07 9.23
CA LYS A 1027 -71.45 32.44 9.74
C LYS A 1027 -70.39 32.95 10.74
N ASP A 1028 -69.63 32.10 11.43
CA ASP A 1028 -68.67 32.57 12.44
C ASP A 1028 -67.55 33.41 11.79
N MET A 1029 -67.22 33.13 10.51
CA MET A 1029 -66.26 33.92 9.74
C MET A 1029 -66.87 35.28 9.32
N GLU A 1030 -68.14 35.28 8.91
CA GLU A 1030 -68.87 36.50 8.51
C GLU A 1030 -69.11 37.44 9.70
N GLU A 1031 -69.32 36.89 10.89
CA GLU A 1031 -69.50 37.63 12.15
C GLU A 1031 -68.19 38.12 12.76
N GLY A 1032 -67.03 37.86 12.12
CA GLY A 1032 -65.73 38.34 12.55
C GLY A 1032 -65.17 37.65 13.80
N MET A 1033 -65.58 36.40 14.06
CA MET A 1033 -65.05 35.60 15.19
C MET A 1033 -63.56 35.34 15.06
N PHE A 1034 -63.05 35.26 13.83
CA PHE A 1034 -61.64 34.99 13.52
C PHE A 1034 -60.86 36.28 13.25
N LYS A 1035 -59.55 36.23 13.49
CA LYS A 1035 -58.67 37.37 13.20
C LYS A 1035 -58.43 37.61 11.70
N VAL A 1036 -58.59 36.56 10.90
CA VAL A 1036 -58.56 36.63 9.43
C VAL A 1036 -59.94 36.98 8.89
N LYS A 1037 -60.02 37.79 7.83
CA LYS A 1037 -61.27 38.38 7.33
C LYS A 1037 -62.00 37.53 6.30
N SER A 1038 -61.33 36.57 5.67
CA SER A 1038 -61.92 35.67 4.68
C SER A 1038 -61.24 34.32 4.67
N VAL A 1039 -61.90 33.32 4.08
CA VAL A 1039 -61.34 31.97 3.89
C VAL A 1039 -60.09 32.02 2.99
N ASP A 1040 -60.08 32.86 1.95
CA ASP A 1040 -58.90 33.03 1.09
C ASP A 1040 -57.70 33.61 1.85
N GLU A 1041 -57.94 34.57 2.76
CA GLU A 1041 -56.89 35.11 3.63
C GLU A 1041 -56.37 34.02 4.58
N ALA A 1042 -57.27 33.23 5.17
CA ALA A 1042 -56.92 32.09 6.01
C ALA A 1042 -56.06 31.06 5.27
N VAL A 1043 -56.42 30.71 4.03
CA VAL A 1043 -55.63 29.82 3.16
C VAL A 1043 -54.24 30.40 2.91
N SER A 1044 -54.14 31.69 2.61
CA SER A 1044 -52.85 32.34 2.32
C SER A 1044 -51.88 32.37 3.50
N ILE A 1045 -52.41 32.34 4.73
CA ILE A 1045 -51.62 32.37 5.97
C ILE A 1045 -51.32 30.94 6.45
N LEU A 1046 -52.28 30.01 6.37
CA LEU A 1046 -52.12 28.61 6.78
C LEU A 1046 -51.22 27.81 5.82
N LEU A 1047 -51.14 28.21 4.55
CA LEU A 1047 -50.25 27.62 3.53
C LEU A 1047 -49.24 28.66 3.03
N PRO A 1048 -48.32 29.15 3.89
CA PRO A 1048 -47.47 30.28 3.56
C PRO A 1048 -46.46 29.92 2.46
N GLN A 1049 -46.41 30.75 1.41
CA GLN A 1049 -45.46 30.62 0.30
C GLN A 1049 -44.29 31.62 0.38
N THR A 1050 -44.32 32.54 1.35
CA THR A 1050 -43.25 33.53 1.58
C THR A 1050 -42.88 33.63 3.07
N PRO A 1051 -41.63 34.01 3.40
CA PRO A 1051 -41.20 34.24 4.78
C PRO A 1051 -42.10 35.21 5.54
N GLU A 1052 -42.63 36.23 4.87
CA GLU A 1052 -43.54 37.22 5.43
C GLU A 1052 -44.84 36.55 5.89
N LYS A 1053 -45.44 35.72 5.03
CA LYS A 1053 -46.63 34.93 5.37
C LYS A 1053 -46.35 33.89 6.46
N MET A 1054 -45.17 33.29 6.48
CA MET A 1054 -44.77 32.39 7.56
C MET A 1054 -44.62 33.12 8.90
N ARG A 1055 -44.10 34.35 8.91
CA ARG A 1055 -44.07 35.19 10.13
C ARG A 1055 -45.47 35.57 10.60
N GLU A 1056 -46.40 35.83 9.69
CA GLU A 1056 -47.81 36.04 10.03
C GLU A 1056 -48.42 34.79 10.69
N LEU A 1057 -48.21 33.60 10.11
CA LEU A 1057 -48.67 32.33 10.68
C LEU A 1057 -48.10 32.11 12.09
N MET A 1058 -46.81 32.36 12.30
CA MET A 1058 -46.18 32.25 13.62
C MET A 1058 -46.79 33.22 14.63
N LYS A 1059 -47.11 34.46 14.22
CA LYS A 1059 -47.77 35.45 15.09
C LYS A 1059 -49.19 35.05 15.51
N LEU A 1060 -49.90 34.31 14.66
CA LEU A 1060 -51.23 33.78 14.99
C LEU A 1060 -51.16 32.48 15.80
N SER A 1061 -50.15 31.64 15.56
CA SER A 1061 -50.06 30.31 16.15
C SER A 1061 -49.45 30.30 17.57
N PHE A 1062 -48.57 31.26 17.89
CA PHE A 1062 -47.87 31.33 19.18
C PHE A 1062 -48.36 32.51 20.03
N TYR A 1063 -48.46 32.32 21.35
CA TYR A 1063 -48.74 33.41 22.28
C TYR A 1063 -47.61 34.44 22.33
N LYS A 1064 -46.34 33.99 22.29
CA LYS A 1064 -45.16 34.86 22.20
C LYS A 1064 -44.23 34.45 21.05
N PRO A 1065 -44.49 34.91 19.82
CA PRO A 1065 -43.67 34.59 18.66
C PRO A 1065 -42.27 35.22 18.77
N THR A 1066 -41.24 34.52 18.28
CA THR A 1066 -39.87 35.05 18.25
C THR A 1066 -39.68 35.94 17.03
N GLU A 1067 -39.32 37.22 17.22
CA GLU A 1067 -39.19 38.20 16.14
C GLU A 1067 -37.93 38.04 15.26
N ARG A 1068 -37.00 37.16 15.63
CA ARG A 1068 -35.65 37.07 15.03
C ARG A 1068 -35.39 35.84 14.16
N VAL A 1069 -36.42 35.22 13.58
CA VAL A 1069 -36.21 34.06 12.69
C VAL A 1069 -35.76 34.54 11.29
N PRO A 1070 -34.53 34.18 10.84
CA PRO A 1070 -34.03 34.62 9.54
C PRO A 1070 -34.86 34.07 8.37
N SER A 1071 -34.99 34.86 7.29
CA SER A 1071 -35.80 34.49 6.11
C SER A 1071 -35.36 33.18 5.45
N CYS A 1072 -34.07 32.81 5.52
CA CYS A 1072 -33.58 31.55 4.95
C CYS A 1072 -34.17 30.31 5.65
N PHE A 1073 -34.29 30.32 6.99
CA PHE A 1073 -34.92 29.21 7.72
C PHE A 1073 -36.41 29.11 7.42
N LEU A 1074 -37.07 30.26 7.23
CA LEU A 1074 -38.48 30.31 6.84
C LEU A 1074 -38.66 29.77 5.42
N ASN A 1075 -37.77 30.12 4.49
CA ASN A 1075 -37.77 29.59 3.12
C ASN A 1075 -37.54 28.08 3.08
N ASP A 1076 -36.60 27.56 3.88
CA ASP A 1076 -36.36 26.12 3.96
C ASP A 1076 -37.59 25.39 4.55
N PHE A 1077 -38.24 25.96 5.57
CA PHE A 1077 -39.48 25.41 6.12
C PHE A 1077 -40.61 25.40 5.08
N ILE A 1078 -40.81 26.52 4.37
CA ILE A 1078 -41.80 26.64 3.30
C ILE A 1078 -41.53 25.60 2.21
N HIS A 1079 -40.28 25.48 1.77
CA HIS A 1079 -39.89 24.54 0.72
C HIS A 1079 -40.20 23.09 1.10
N VAL A 1080 -39.95 22.69 2.35
CA VAL A 1080 -40.15 21.31 2.81
C VAL A 1080 -41.60 21.02 3.16
N MET A 1081 -42.32 21.97 3.75
CA MET A 1081 -43.61 21.71 4.38
C MET A 1081 -44.81 22.27 3.61
N CYS A 1082 -44.63 23.30 2.78
CA CYS A 1082 -45.74 24.09 2.24
C CYS A 1082 -45.86 24.09 0.71
N THR A 1083 -44.93 23.46 -0.02
CA THR A 1083 -44.89 23.46 -1.50
C THR A 1083 -45.66 22.31 -2.13
N GLU A 1084 -45.61 21.11 -1.55
CA GLU A 1084 -46.27 19.93 -2.10
C GLU A 1084 -47.78 19.91 -1.83
N TYR A 1085 -48.55 19.46 -2.83
CA TYR A 1085 -50.01 19.34 -2.81
C TYR A 1085 -50.74 20.62 -2.39
N LEU A 1086 -50.20 21.78 -2.78
CA LEU A 1086 -50.73 23.08 -2.37
C LEU A 1086 -52.21 23.26 -2.74
N GLN A 1087 -52.61 22.83 -3.94
CA GLN A 1087 -53.98 22.97 -4.40
C GLN A 1087 -54.92 22.05 -3.62
N GLU A 1088 -54.54 20.79 -3.41
CA GLU A 1088 -55.36 19.82 -2.68
C GLU A 1088 -55.51 20.22 -1.21
N ARG A 1089 -54.46 20.75 -0.59
CA ARG A 1089 -54.53 21.30 0.78
C ARG A 1089 -55.39 22.55 0.86
N LYS A 1090 -55.36 23.42 -0.15
CA LYS A 1090 -56.28 24.55 -0.27
C LYS A 1090 -57.72 24.06 -0.31
N ASP A 1091 -58.01 23.03 -1.12
CA ASP A 1091 -59.35 22.46 -1.24
C ASP A 1091 -59.83 21.84 0.09
N LEU A 1092 -58.95 21.19 0.86
CA LEU A 1092 -59.27 20.69 2.20
C LEU A 1092 -59.66 21.82 3.18
N ILE A 1093 -58.97 22.96 3.14
CA ILE A 1093 -59.31 24.12 3.99
C ILE A 1093 -60.66 24.72 3.57
N LEU A 1094 -60.90 24.85 2.26
CA LEU A 1094 -62.17 25.36 1.74
C LEU A 1094 -63.35 24.45 2.15
N ALA A 1095 -63.15 23.13 2.08
CA ALA A 1095 -64.16 22.15 2.46
C ALA A 1095 -64.51 22.16 3.96
N LEU A 1096 -63.59 22.59 4.83
CA LEU A 1096 -63.88 22.71 6.27
C LEU A 1096 -64.92 23.77 6.60
N HIS A 1097 -65.01 24.83 5.78
CA HIS A 1097 -65.89 25.96 6.03
C HIS A 1097 -67.26 25.83 5.35
N LYS A 1098 -67.25 25.29 4.12
CA LYS A 1098 -68.42 25.23 3.24
C LYS A 1098 -69.57 24.42 3.84
N ASP A 1099 -70.79 24.99 3.87
CA ASP A 1099 -72.04 24.35 4.29
C ASP A 1099 -72.00 23.75 5.72
N ARG A 1100 -71.13 24.28 6.60
CA ARG A 1100 -70.92 23.73 7.95
C ARG A 1100 -71.84 24.40 8.98
N ASN A 1101 -72.75 23.60 9.56
CA ASN A 1101 -73.63 24.01 10.66
C ASN A 1101 -73.45 23.12 11.89
N LEU A 1102 -73.58 23.70 13.09
CA LEU A 1102 -73.44 22.96 14.34
C LEU A 1102 -74.55 21.91 14.54
N SER A 1103 -75.73 22.14 13.96
CA SER A 1103 -76.87 21.21 13.99
C SER A 1103 -76.53 19.86 13.35
N ASP A 1104 -75.63 19.87 12.36
CA ASP A 1104 -75.30 18.70 11.54
C ASP A 1104 -74.09 17.93 12.11
N LEU A 1105 -73.52 18.42 13.21
CA LEU A 1105 -72.38 17.80 13.87
C LEU A 1105 -72.82 16.57 14.69
N PRO A 1106 -72.30 15.37 14.40
CA PRO A 1106 -72.71 14.15 15.07
C PRO A 1106 -72.16 14.09 16.50
N LYS A 1107 -73.05 13.97 17.48
CA LYS A 1107 -72.66 13.90 18.89
C LYS A 1107 -71.92 12.59 19.20
N ILE A 1108 -70.64 12.71 19.56
CA ILE A 1108 -69.81 11.58 20.01
C ILE A 1108 -70.12 11.22 21.47
N THR A 1109 -70.09 9.93 21.79
CA THR A 1109 -70.47 9.41 23.13
C THR A 1109 -69.27 9.00 23.98
N GLN A 1110 -68.08 8.95 23.38
CA GLN A 1110 -66.85 8.58 24.04
C GLN A 1110 -66.42 9.67 25.03
N PRO A 1111 -65.78 9.30 26.17
CA PRO A 1111 -65.09 10.24 27.03
C PRO A 1111 -64.14 11.11 26.21
N THR A 1112 -64.31 12.43 26.29
CA THR A 1112 -63.57 13.38 25.46
C THR A 1112 -62.83 14.39 26.33
N LEU A 1113 -61.53 14.59 26.11
CA LEU A 1113 -60.78 15.70 26.70
C LEU A 1113 -60.55 16.78 25.64
N ILE A 1114 -60.98 18.00 25.92
CA ILE A 1114 -60.78 19.17 25.09
C ILE A 1114 -59.66 20.00 25.72
N ILE A 1115 -58.58 20.25 25.00
CA ILE A 1115 -57.45 21.07 25.48
C ILE A 1115 -57.34 22.30 24.59
N TRP A 1116 -57.29 23.48 25.20
CA TRP A 1116 -57.25 24.74 24.46
C TRP A 1116 -56.23 25.74 25.02
N GLY A 1117 -55.68 26.56 24.14
CA GLY A 1117 -54.75 27.64 24.50
C GLY A 1117 -55.55 28.87 24.88
N GLU A 1118 -55.20 29.51 25.99
CA GLU A 1118 -55.87 30.75 26.45
C GLU A 1118 -55.85 31.88 25.40
N HIS A 1119 -54.83 31.91 24.54
CA HIS A 1119 -54.63 32.94 23.53
C HIS A 1119 -54.56 32.37 22.09
N ASP A 1120 -55.31 31.30 21.82
CA ASP A 1120 -55.43 30.75 20.47
C ASP A 1120 -56.12 31.76 19.53
N GLN A 1121 -55.39 32.22 18.50
CA GLN A 1121 -55.89 33.17 17.49
C GLN A 1121 -56.25 32.48 16.17
N ILE A 1122 -55.98 31.18 16.02
CA ILE A 1122 -56.36 30.37 14.85
C ILE A 1122 -57.77 29.84 15.05
N PHE A 1123 -58.04 29.21 16.20
CA PHE A 1123 -59.39 28.84 16.63
C PHE A 1123 -59.67 29.47 18.00
N PRO A 1124 -60.52 30.52 18.06
CA PRO A 1124 -60.84 31.20 19.31
C PRO A 1124 -61.38 30.24 20.39
N LEU A 1125 -61.07 30.55 21.65
CA LEU A 1125 -61.43 29.73 22.82
C LEU A 1125 -62.95 29.50 22.96
N GLU A 1126 -63.75 30.42 22.44
CA GLU A 1126 -65.21 30.33 22.38
C GLU A 1126 -65.68 29.03 21.70
N LEU A 1127 -64.95 28.54 20.70
CA LEU A 1127 -65.24 27.28 20.02
C LEU A 1127 -65.00 26.08 20.94
N GLY A 1128 -63.99 26.12 21.80
CA GLY A 1128 -63.75 25.09 22.82
C GLY A 1128 -64.90 25.01 23.83
N HIS A 1129 -65.40 26.17 24.30
CA HIS A 1129 -66.59 26.22 25.15
C HIS A 1129 -67.86 25.76 24.42
N ARG A 1130 -68.01 26.09 23.13
CA ARG A 1130 -69.12 25.63 22.29
C ARG A 1130 -69.10 24.10 22.13
N LEU A 1131 -67.93 23.53 21.88
CA LEU A 1131 -67.75 22.08 21.79
C LEU A 1131 -68.05 21.36 23.10
N LYS A 1132 -67.58 21.90 24.24
CA LYS A 1132 -67.93 21.36 25.56
C LYS A 1132 -69.45 21.39 25.82
N ARG A 1133 -70.13 22.48 25.44
CA ARG A 1133 -71.61 22.55 25.54
C ARG A 1133 -72.32 21.53 24.65
N HIS A 1134 -71.84 21.35 23.42
CA HIS A 1134 -72.41 20.38 22.47
C HIS A 1134 -72.26 18.92 22.98
N LEU A 1135 -71.08 18.57 23.51
CA LEU A 1135 -70.81 17.22 24.01
C LEU A 1135 -71.41 16.93 25.40
N GLY A 1136 -71.64 17.96 26.21
CA GLY A 1136 -72.23 17.81 27.54
C GLY A 1136 -71.25 17.18 28.53
N ASP A 1137 -71.76 16.35 29.45
CA ASP A 1137 -70.98 15.81 30.58
C ASP A 1137 -69.88 14.82 30.17
N ASN A 1138 -69.95 14.26 28.96
CA ASN A 1138 -68.95 13.32 28.44
C ASN A 1138 -67.63 13.99 28.04
N ALA A 1139 -67.56 15.32 28.03
CA ALA A 1139 -66.35 16.06 27.69
C ALA A 1139 -65.75 16.82 28.89
N GLU A 1140 -64.44 16.93 29.02
CA GLU A 1140 -63.76 17.84 29.95
C GLU A 1140 -63.05 18.93 29.15
N LEU A 1141 -63.11 20.21 29.58
CA LEU A 1141 -62.40 21.30 28.93
C LEU A 1141 -61.26 21.80 29.83
N VAL A 1142 -60.04 21.76 29.32
CA VAL A 1142 -58.82 22.23 29.98
C VAL A 1142 -58.25 23.40 29.21
N ILE A 1143 -58.00 24.51 29.90
CA ILE A 1143 -57.40 25.72 29.33
C ILE A 1143 -55.97 25.86 29.82
N ILE A 1144 -55.02 25.90 28.88
CA ILE A 1144 -53.59 26.07 29.16
C ILE A 1144 -53.24 27.55 29.10
N LYS A 1145 -52.82 28.09 30.25
CA LYS A 1145 -52.48 29.51 30.41
C LYS A 1145 -51.22 29.89 29.63
N ASN A 1146 -51.20 31.12 29.10
CA ASN A 1146 -50.08 31.67 28.33
C ASN A 1146 -49.65 30.77 27.16
N ALA A 1147 -50.61 30.22 26.42
CA ALA A 1147 -50.39 29.40 25.24
C ALA A 1147 -51.34 29.81 24.11
N GLY A 1148 -50.85 29.81 22.88
CA GLY A 1148 -51.61 30.01 21.65
C GLY A 1148 -52.10 28.69 21.05
N HIS A 1149 -52.24 28.65 19.73
CA HIS A 1149 -52.67 27.47 18.98
C HIS A 1149 -51.65 26.31 19.06
N ALA A 1150 -50.35 26.63 19.01
CA ALA A 1150 -49.25 25.67 19.01
C ALA A 1150 -48.88 25.18 20.42
N ILE A 1151 -49.87 24.71 21.20
CA ILE A 1151 -49.67 24.26 22.60
C ILE A 1151 -48.57 23.21 22.72
N ASN A 1152 -48.49 22.29 21.75
CA ASN A 1152 -47.49 21.23 21.75
C ASN A 1152 -46.06 21.76 21.69
N ALA A 1153 -45.83 22.95 21.10
CA ALA A 1153 -44.54 23.61 21.07
C ALA A 1153 -44.33 24.59 22.25
N GLU A 1154 -45.38 25.32 22.66
CA GLU A 1154 -45.25 26.34 23.73
C GLU A 1154 -45.27 25.76 25.15
N LYS A 1155 -46.08 24.72 25.38
CA LYS A 1155 -46.32 24.09 26.69
C LYS A 1155 -46.31 22.55 26.63
N PRO A 1156 -45.26 21.91 26.06
CA PRO A 1156 -45.22 20.46 25.86
C PRO A 1156 -45.43 19.64 27.15
N LYS A 1157 -44.87 20.12 28.27
CA LYS A 1157 -44.98 19.44 29.57
C LYS A 1157 -46.39 19.44 30.14
N GLU A 1158 -47.10 20.56 30.03
CA GLU A 1158 -48.49 20.67 30.51
C GLU A 1158 -49.43 19.87 29.61
N LEU A 1159 -49.23 19.93 28.29
CA LEU A 1159 -49.98 19.09 27.35
C LEU A 1159 -49.80 17.60 27.67
N PHE A 1160 -48.55 17.15 27.85
CA PHE A 1160 -48.25 15.76 28.21
C PHE A 1160 -48.88 15.35 29.55
N LYS A 1161 -48.88 16.24 30.55
CA LYS A 1161 -49.50 16.00 31.86
C LYS A 1161 -51.00 15.71 31.73
N HIS A 1162 -51.73 16.51 30.96
CA HIS A 1162 -53.16 16.30 30.74
C HIS A 1162 -53.46 15.06 29.91
N LEU A 1163 -52.68 14.81 28.84
CA LEU A 1163 -52.77 13.58 28.05
C LEU A 1163 -52.57 12.34 28.92
N LYS A 1164 -51.53 12.35 29.77
CA LYS A 1164 -51.23 11.26 30.69
C LYS A 1164 -52.38 11.03 31.66
N SER A 1165 -52.86 12.08 32.33
CA SER A 1165 -53.92 11.97 33.34
C SER A 1165 -55.22 11.41 32.76
N PHE A 1166 -55.60 11.80 31.55
CA PHE A 1166 -56.87 11.37 30.95
C PHE A 1166 -56.79 10.02 30.27
N LEU A 1167 -55.69 9.73 29.57
CA LEU A 1167 -55.55 8.48 28.82
C LEU A 1167 -55.14 7.30 29.73
N ILE A 1168 -54.33 7.53 30.77
CA ILE A 1168 -53.72 6.47 31.59
C ILE A 1168 -54.46 6.24 32.91
N ASP A 1169 -54.81 7.29 33.64
CA ASP A 1169 -55.44 7.11 34.95
C ASP A 1169 -56.93 6.74 34.76
N PRO A 1170 -57.48 5.77 35.52
CA PRO A 1170 -58.90 5.44 35.42
C PRO A 1170 -59.73 6.66 35.82
N LEU A 1171 -60.72 7.02 34.98
CA LEU A 1171 -61.66 8.10 35.26
C LEU A 1171 -62.30 7.86 36.63
N SER A 1172 -62.00 8.71 37.62
CA SER A 1172 -62.74 8.72 38.87
C SER A 1172 -64.22 9.01 38.55
N PRO A 1173 -65.19 8.23 39.06
CA PRO A 1173 -66.59 8.51 38.81
C PRO A 1173 -66.93 9.92 39.29
N ALA A 1174 -67.65 10.65 38.45
CA ALA A 1174 -68.05 12.04 38.66
C ALA A 1174 -68.58 12.25 40.09
N LYS A 1175 -68.06 13.26 40.79
CA LYS A 1175 -68.70 13.75 42.01
C LYS A 1175 -70.10 14.27 41.63
N PRO A 1176 -71.19 13.82 42.28
CA PRO A 1176 -72.49 14.45 42.11
C PRO A 1176 -72.42 15.88 42.64
N GLY A 1177 -73.08 16.79 41.93
CA GLY A 1177 -72.97 18.23 42.13
C GLY A 1177 -73.40 18.73 43.51
N ASN A 1178 -72.85 19.88 43.85
CA ASN A 1178 -73.46 20.91 44.70
C ASN A 1178 -73.05 22.28 44.17
#